data_AF-A0A445GSH3-F1
#
_entry.id   AF-A0A445GSH3-F1
#
_cell.length_a   1.000
_cell.length_b   1.000
_cell.length_c   1.000
_cell.angle_alpha   90.00
_cell.angle_beta   90.00
_cell.angle_gamma   90.00
#
_symmetry.space_group_name_H-M   'P 1'
#
loop_
_entity.id
_entity.type
_entity.pdbx_description
1 polymer ?
#
loop_
_entity_poly.entity_id
_entity_poly.type
_entity_poly.pdbx_seq_one_letter_code
_entity_poly.pdbx_strand_id
1 'polypeptide(L)'
;MAQSYLPCNTSSSSSSSSSSSISPIPCSSAFYCRKPITTYNSFSYFSRHFKLPTFPLSHNKPKTLLQVQAANTPQDPDAKSSPLPQTSIWVNPKSPRAKHLWKNPYHARSSSLTKLAKSLDSCNPTQQHVSEILRVLGDNVFESDAVVILNSMVNPYTALLAVNYFNQKIKPSRHVVLYNVTLKLFRAVRDFEGEEKVFDEMLQRGVNPNLITFSTIISSASMFSLPHKAIEFFEKMPSFGVQPDAGLTSFMIHAYACSWNADMALELYDRAKAERWRVDTAAFLALIKMFGKFDNFDGCLRVYNDMKVLGTKPIKETYDTLLYVMGRAKRAGDAKAIYEEMISNGFSPNWPTYAALLEAYCKARCHEDALRVYKEMKKEKGMNVDVFLYNLLFDMCADVGCMDEAVEIFEDMKSSRTCQPDNFTYSCLINMYSSHLKQTESLESSNPWEQQVSTILKGIGDMVSEGDVIFILNKMVNPNTASFVLRYFLNKINFTTDKELILYNATLNLFRKSRDFEGAEKLFDEMLQRGVKPNNFTFSTMVNCANKPVELFEKMSGFGYEPDGITCSAMVYAYALSNNVDKAVSLYDRAIAEKWCLDAAAFSALIKMYSMAGNYDRCLKIYQEMKVLGVKPNVVTYNTLLGAMLKAEKHRQAKAIYKEMRSNGVSPDFITYACLLEVYTIAHYSEDALGVYKEMKGNGMDMTADLYNKLLAMYADMGYIDRAVEIFYEMNSSGTCQPDSWTFASLIAIYSRSGKVSEAEGMLNEMIQSGFQPTIFVLTSLVHCYGKAKRTDDVVKVFKQLLELGIVPNDHFCCSLLNVLTQAPKEELGKLTDCIEKANTKLGSVVKYLVEEEGDGDFRNEVSEFLNSIDAEVKMPLCNCLIDLCVKLNVPERACDLLDLGLMLEIYKNIQSKSQTQWSLHLKELSVGAAMTALHVWINDLSKALESGEDLPPLLGINTGKGKHKYSEKGLAGIFESHLKELNAPFHEAKAGWFLATKAPAKSWLESRGSIADLNFELYGFGCSNNDPKYR
;
A
#
# COMPACT_ATOMS: atom_id res chain seq x y z
N MET A 1 -14.03 65.83 3.88
CA MET A 1 -14.75 66.04 5.16
C MET A 1 -14.22 64.97 6.11
N ALA A 2 -13.20 65.32 6.89
CA ALA A 2 -13.35 65.70 8.32
C ALA A 2 -13.69 64.43 9.14
N GLN A 3 -12.68 63.81 9.78
CA GLN A 3 -12.17 64.11 11.14
C GLN A 3 -12.84 63.17 12.16
N SER A 4 -12.06 62.21 12.71
CA SER A 4 -11.39 62.26 14.04
C SER A 4 -12.38 61.97 15.19
N TYR A 5 -12.06 61.13 16.18
CA TYR A 5 -11.27 61.49 17.36
C TYR A 5 -10.62 60.25 18.05
N LEU A 6 -9.29 60.30 18.15
CA LEU A 6 -8.34 60.03 19.27
C LEU A 6 -8.91 59.85 20.72
N PRO A 7 -8.10 59.54 21.78
CA PRO A 7 -6.87 58.72 21.94
C PRO A 7 -6.67 58.03 23.35
N CYS A 8 -5.44 57.50 23.57
CA CYS A 8 -4.62 57.44 24.83
C CYS A 8 -4.72 56.19 25.74
N ASN A 9 -3.62 55.41 25.87
CA ASN A 9 -2.54 55.46 26.90
C ASN A 9 -2.99 54.94 28.29
N THR A 10 -2.24 54.23 29.15
CA THR A 10 -0.86 53.69 29.29
C THR A 10 -0.83 52.87 30.60
N SER A 11 0.24 52.10 30.83
CA SER A 11 0.84 51.67 32.14
C SER A 11 0.14 50.59 33.00
N SER A 12 0.74 49.38 33.15
CA SER A 12 1.57 48.85 34.30
C SER A 12 0.76 48.63 35.60
N SER A 13 0.79 47.55 36.37
CA SER A 13 1.83 46.57 36.77
C SER A 13 1.23 45.49 37.71
N SER A 14 1.84 44.27 37.77
CA SER A 14 2.00 43.31 38.92
C SER A 14 0.76 42.85 39.75
N SER A 15 0.57 41.62 40.25
CA SER A 15 1.35 40.37 40.40
C SER A 15 0.47 39.27 41.07
N SER A 16 0.74 37.98 40.79
CA SER A 16 0.46 36.73 41.58
C SER A 16 -0.99 36.38 42.00
N SER A 17 -1.50 35.15 42.00
CA SER A 17 -1.02 33.77 41.76
C SER A 17 -2.22 32.80 41.70
N SER A 18 -2.05 31.68 40.98
CA SER A 18 -2.70 30.37 41.13
C SER A 18 -4.24 30.24 41.08
N SER A 19 -4.77 29.66 39.99
CA SER A 19 -5.66 28.49 40.08
C SER A 19 -5.88 27.86 38.69
N SER A 20 -5.85 26.54 38.71
CA SER A 20 -6.00 25.57 37.63
C SER A 20 -7.34 25.67 36.91
N SER A 21 -7.32 25.78 35.58
CA SER A 21 -8.42 25.35 34.72
C SER A 21 -7.86 24.69 33.46
N ILE A 22 -8.00 23.37 33.42
CA ILE A 22 -7.74 22.53 32.26
C ILE A 22 -8.92 22.73 31.30
N SER A 23 -8.62 23.24 30.11
CA SER A 23 -9.51 23.32 28.96
C SER A 23 -8.74 22.88 27.71
N PRO A 24 -9.43 22.39 26.66
CA PRO A 24 -8.94 21.32 25.81
C PRO A 24 -7.88 21.76 24.81
N ILE A 25 -6.83 20.96 24.73
CA ILE A 25 -5.74 21.06 23.76
C ILE A 25 -6.29 20.69 22.36
N PRO A 26 -6.17 21.56 21.33
CA PRO A 26 -6.19 21.12 19.95
C PRO A 26 -4.83 20.49 19.65
N CYS A 27 -4.77 19.15 19.56
CA CYS A 27 -3.57 18.43 19.14
C CYS A 27 -3.26 18.73 17.67
N SER A 28 -2.38 19.71 17.45
CA SER A 28 -1.64 19.92 16.21
C SER A 28 -0.24 19.29 16.34
N SER A 29 -0.15 17.97 16.11
CA SER A 29 1.14 17.28 15.96
C SER A 29 1.49 17.11 14.48
N ALA A 30 1.90 18.20 13.83
CA ALA A 30 2.59 18.15 12.55
C ALA A 30 4.08 17.87 12.78
N PHE A 31 4.43 16.63 13.14
CA PHE A 31 5.81 16.14 13.01
C PHE A 31 6.02 15.69 11.54
N TYR A 32 6.61 16.59 10.75
CA TYR A 32 7.14 16.24 9.43
C TYR A 32 8.39 15.35 9.60
N CYS A 33 8.18 14.04 9.71
CA CYS A 33 9.23 13.07 9.43
C CYS A 33 9.49 13.06 7.92
N ARG A 34 10.67 13.54 7.52
CA ARG A 34 11.22 13.39 6.16
C ARG A 34 11.26 11.89 5.81
N LYS A 35 10.35 11.44 4.93
CA LYS A 35 10.44 10.11 4.32
C LYS A 35 11.49 10.12 3.21
N PRO A 36 12.36 9.10 3.13
CA PRO A 36 13.18 8.84 1.96
C PRO A 36 12.30 8.37 0.80
N ILE A 37 12.55 8.93 -0.39
CA ILE A 37 11.94 8.51 -1.65
C ILE A 37 12.54 7.14 -2.00
N THR A 38 11.80 6.07 -1.70
CA THR A 38 12.01 4.73 -2.26
C THR A 38 11.03 4.55 -3.41
N THR A 39 11.48 4.84 -4.62
CA THR A 39 10.81 4.41 -5.85
C THR A 39 10.98 2.89 -5.99
N TYR A 40 10.01 2.12 -5.52
CA TYR A 40 9.82 0.74 -5.95
C TYR A 40 9.12 0.76 -7.31
N ASN A 41 9.90 0.71 -8.38
CA ASN A 41 9.38 0.36 -9.70
C ASN A 41 9.32 -1.17 -9.79
N SER A 42 8.13 -1.74 -9.59
CA SER A 42 7.81 -3.06 -10.15
C SER A 42 7.56 -2.88 -11.65
N PHE A 43 8.60 -3.05 -12.46
CA PHE A 43 8.43 -3.12 -13.91
C PHE A 43 7.76 -4.45 -14.27
N SER A 44 6.49 -4.37 -14.67
CA SER A 44 5.85 -5.37 -15.52
C SER A 44 6.42 -5.21 -16.92
N TYR A 45 7.21 -6.18 -17.38
CA TYR A 45 7.60 -6.25 -18.78
C TYR A 45 6.39 -6.67 -19.61
N PHE A 46 6.10 -5.88 -20.64
CA PHE A 46 5.24 -6.27 -21.75
C PHE A 46 5.71 -7.62 -22.31
N SER A 47 4.88 -8.64 -22.12
CA SER A 47 5.04 -9.94 -22.75
C SER A 47 4.89 -9.79 -24.26
N ARG A 48 5.99 -9.98 -25.01
CA ARG A 48 5.88 -10.58 -26.35
C ARG A 48 5.92 -12.08 -26.12
N HIS A 49 4.78 -12.74 -26.35
CA HIS A 49 4.66 -14.18 -26.29
C HIS A 49 5.69 -14.88 -27.19
N PHE A 50 6.76 -15.39 -26.58
CA PHE A 50 7.50 -16.52 -27.11
C PHE A 50 7.13 -17.74 -26.26
N LYS A 51 6.62 -18.80 -26.91
CA LYS A 51 6.28 -20.05 -26.24
C LYS A 51 7.56 -20.75 -25.79
N LEU A 52 7.62 -21.13 -24.51
CA LEU A 52 8.70 -21.92 -23.90
C LEU A 52 8.78 -23.35 -24.49
N PRO A 53 9.97 -23.99 -24.48
CA PRO A 53 10.09 -25.44 -24.54
C PRO A 53 9.62 -26.06 -23.21
N THR A 54 8.58 -26.89 -23.25
CA THR A 54 8.05 -27.60 -22.07
C THR A 54 8.84 -28.88 -21.81
N PHE A 55 9.39 -29.04 -20.61
CA PHE A 55 9.99 -30.28 -20.14
C PHE A 55 9.02 -31.04 -19.23
N PRO A 56 8.68 -32.31 -19.50
CA PRO A 56 7.86 -33.10 -18.59
C PRO A 56 8.62 -33.41 -17.29
N LEU A 57 8.03 -33.06 -16.15
CA LEU A 57 8.49 -33.45 -14.81
C LEU A 57 8.31 -34.97 -14.63
N SER A 58 9.40 -35.73 -14.63
CA SER A 58 9.35 -37.14 -14.18
C SER A 58 9.48 -37.21 -12.66
N HIS A 59 8.35 -37.26 -11.96
CA HIS A 59 8.33 -37.71 -10.56
C HIS A 59 8.62 -39.20 -10.51
N ASN A 60 9.85 -39.60 -10.15
CA ASN A 60 10.10 -40.94 -9.61
C ASN A 60 11.05 -40.85 -8.42
N LYS A 61 10.50 -41.18 -7.24
CA LYS A 61 11.25 -41.39 -5.99
C LYS A 61 12.25 -42.55 -6.15
N PRO A 62 13.35 -42.58 -5.37
CA PRO A 62 14.40 -43.57 -5.52
C PRO A 62 13.88 -44.94 -5.08
N LYS A 63 13.82 -45.90 -6.02
CA LYS A 63 13.60 -47.31 -5.71
C LYS A 63 14.85 -48.13 -5.99
N THR A 64 15.33 -48.69 -4.90
CA THR A 64 16.21 -49.84 -4.69
C THR A 64 16.39 -50.75 -5.91
N LEU A 65 17.64 -50.95 -6.30
CA LEU A 65 18.07 -51.82 -7.38
C LEU A 65 18.22 -53.25 -6.83
N LEU A 66 17.22 -54.11 -7.05
CA LEU A 66 17.38 -55.53 -7.41
C LEU A 66 16.01 -56.21 -7.63
N GLN A 67 15.96 -56.91 -8.75
CA GLN A 67 15.18 -58.12 -9.05
C GLN A 67 13.67 -58.03 -9.42
N VAL A 68 13.41 -58.49 -10.66
CA VAL A 68 12.46 -59.57 -11.04
C VAL A 68 11.21 -59.19 -11.88
N GLN A 69 11.14 -59.85 -13.07
CA GLN A 69 9.96 -60.36 -13.84
C GLN A 69 8.90 -59.38 -14.37
N ALA A 70 8.12 -59.61 -15.44
CA ALA A 70 7.97 -60.63 -16.50
C ALA A 70 6.80 -60.19 -17.43
N ALA A 71 6.44 -61.06 -18.38
CA ALA A 71 5.16 -61.19 -19.13
C ALA A 71 5.21 -60.65 -20.58
N ASN A 72 5.16 -61.45 -21.66
CA ASN A 72 4.34 -62.60 -22.09
C ASN A 72 3.45 -62.16 -23.26
N THR A 73 3.66 -62.75 -24.44
CA THR A 73 2.65 -63.38 -25.33
C THR A 73 3.32 -63.84 -26.64
N PRO A 74 2.73 -64.79 -27.39
CA PRO A 74 2.36 -66.16 -27.06
C PRO A 74 3.28 -67.20 -27.76
N GLN A 75 3.14 -68.46 -27.35
CA GLN A 75 3.93 -69.60 -27.82
C GLN A 75 3.72 -69.92 -29.32
N ASP A 76 4.83 -70.24 -30.00
CA ASP A 76 4.85 -71.15 -31.16
C ASP A 76 5.71 -72.36 -30.74
N PRO A 77 5.21 -73.60 -30.80
CA PRO A 77 5.91 -74.77 -30.28
C PRO A 77 6.82 -75.38 -31.35
N ASP A 78 8.03 -75.73 -30.92
CA ASP A 78 9.09 -76.51 -31.61
C ASP A 78 10.27 -75.71 -32.20
N ALA A 79 11.36 -75.63 -31.41
CA ALA A 79 12.70 -76.10 -31.79
C ALA A 79 13.84 -75.43 -30.97
N LYS A 80 14.25 -76.16 -29.91
CA LYS A 80 15.59 -76.31 -29.28
C LYS A 80 16.70 -75.23 -29.47
N SER A 81 17.18 -74.79 -28.32
CA SER A 81 18.34 -73.93 -27.98
C SER A 81 19.73 -74.37 -28.46
N SER A 82 20.59 -73.39 -28.81
CA SER A 82 22.03 -73.33 -28.44
C SER A 82 22.61 -71.88 -28.60
N PRO A 83 23.71 -71.49 -27.92
CA PRO A 83 23.91 -70.16 -27.32
C PRO A 83 24.70 -69.12 -28.14
N LEU A 84 24.39 -67.83 -27.92
CA LEU A 84 25.14 -66.64 -28.41
C LEU A 84 26.42 -66.38 -27.58
N PRO A 85 27.54 -65.95 -28.18
CA PRO A 85 28.76 -65.58 -27.45
C PRO A 85 28.70 -64.16 -26.84
N GLN A 86 29.38 -64.02 -25.69
CA GLN A 86 29.47 -62.86 -24.80
C GLN A 86 29.83 -61.51 -25.48
N THR A 87 29.11 -60.45 -25.10
CA THR A 87 29.42 -59.05 -25.40
C THR A 87 30.47 -58.48 -24.44
N SER A 88 31.57 -57.96 -24.98
CA SER A 88 32.68 -57.33 -24.24
C SER A 88 32.31 -55.93 -23.69
N ILE A 89 32.52 -55.73 -22.39
CA ILE A 89 32.34 -54.46 -21.66
C ILE A 89 33.56 -53.54 -21.89
N TRP A 90 33.33 -52.28 -22.27
CA TRP A 90 34.38 -51.27 -22.51
C TRP A 90 34.76 -50.51 -21.22
N VAL A 91 36.06 -50.21 -21.02
CA VAL A 91 36.60 -49.47 -19.86
C VAL A 91 37.58 -48.39 -20.33
N ASN A 92 37.53 -47.20 -19.71
CA ASN A 92 38.37 -46.03 -20.01
C ASN A 92 39.89 -46.35 -19.92
N PRO A 93 40.69 -46.17 -20.99
CA PRO A 93 42.13 -46.50 -21.01
C PRO A 93 43.00 -45.67 -20.05
N LYS A 94 42.54 -44.49 -19.63
CA LYS A 94 43.25 -43.63 -18.66
C LYS A 94 42.89 -43.95 -17.19
N SER A 95 41.97 -44.90 -16.97
CA SER A 95 41.60 -45.35 -15.62
C SER A 95 42.73 -46.18 -15.00
N PRO A 96 43.06 -45.99 -13.71
CA PRO A 96 44.01 -46.85 -13.00
C PRO A 96 43.64 -48.34 -13.07
N ARG A 97 42.34 -48.63 -13.17
CA ARG A 97 41.76 -49.99 -13.27
C ARG A 97 42.05 -50.68 -14.61
N ALA A 98 42.36 -49.93 -15.67
CA ALA A 98 42.66 -50.48 -17.00
C ALA A 98 44.01 -51.22 -17.02
N LYS A 99 44.97 -50.82 -16.17
CA LYS A 99 46.32 -51.42 -16.12
C LYS A 99 46.33 -52.89 -15.70
N HIS A 100 45.31 -53.37 -14.99
CA HIS A 100 45.26 -54.74 -14.45
C HIS A 100 44.45 -55.73 -15.31
N LEU A 101 43.64 -55.26 -16.27
CA LEU A 101 42.73 -56.11 -17.05
C LEU A 101 43.30 -56.62 -18.39
N TRP A 102 44.49 -56.15 -18.81
CA TRP A 102 45.02 -56.35 -20.16
C TRP A 102 46.26 -57.26 -20.13
N LYS A 103 46.08 -58.57 -20.25
CA LYS A 103 47.19 -59.51 -20.56
C LYS A 103 47.25 -59.77 -22.08
N ASN A 104 48.46 -59.61 -22.65
CA ASN A 104 48.95 -59.87 -24.02
C ASN A 104 48.00 -60.70 -24.91
N PRO A 105 47.30 -60.09 -25.90
CA PRO A 105 47.87 -59.58 -27.17
C PRO A 105 47.37 -58.17 -27.59
N TYR A 106 46.55 -57.50 -26.76
CA TYR A 106 45.99 -56.18 -27.07
C TYR A 106 47.00 -55.01 -26.98
N HIS A 107 48.11 -55.17 -26.24
CA HIS A 107 49.10 -54.11 -26.02
C HIS A 107 49.96 -53.79 -27.25
N ALA A 108 50.30 -54.80 -28.06
CA ALA A 108 51.08 -54.61 -29.29
C ALA A 108 50.25 -53.86 -30.36
N ARG A 109 48.97 -54.23 -30.50
CA ARG A 109 48.02 -53.54 -31.40
C ARG A 109 47.77 -52.11 -30.93
N SER A 110 47.54 -51.87 -29.65
CA SER A 110 47.37 -50.52 -29.09
C SER A 110 48.59 -49.61 -29.32
N SER A 111 49.82 -50.11 -29.09
CA SER A 111 51.05 -49.34 -29.37
C SER A 111 51.21 -49.00 -30.87
N SER A 112 50.85 -49.93 -31.76
CA SER A 112 50.86 -49.68 -33.20
C SER A 112 49.82 -48.63 -33.63
N LEU A 113 48.63 -48.63 -33.01
CA LEU A 113 47.57 -47.64 -33.25
C LEU A 113 47.97 -46.25 -32.76
N THR A 114 48.68 -46.14 -31.62
CA THR A 114 49.22 -44.85 -31.15
C THR A 114 50.33 -44.32 -32.05
N LYS A 115 51.17 -45.19 -32.64
CA LYS A 115 52.14 -44.77 -33.66
C LYS A 115 51.43 -44.27 -34.93
N LEU A 116 50.36 -44.95 -35.35
CA LEU A 116 49.53 -44.53 -36.48
C LEU A 116 48.87 -43.16 -36.23
N ALA A 117 48.36 -42.92 -35.01
CA ALA A 117 47.83 -41.62 -34.60
C ALA A 117 48.87 -40.50 -34.74
N LYS A 118 50.13 -40.73 -34.33
CA LYS A 118 51.23 -39.77 -34.50
C LYS A 118 51.55 -39.49 -35.98
N SER A 119 51.49 -40.51 -36.83
CA SER A 119 51.66 -40.34 -38.28
C SER A 119 50.53 -39.50 -38.89
N LEU A 120 49.29 -39.69 -38.42
CA LEU A 120 48.14 -38.87 -38.80
C LEU A 120 48.24 -37.43 -38.32
N ASP A 121 48.83 -37.18 -37.14
CA ASP A 121 49.07 -35.83 -36.62
C ASP A 121 50.10 -35.06 -37.46
N SER A 122 51.12 -35.75 -37.98
CA SER A 122 52.18 -35.17 -38.83
C SER A 122 51.81 -35.01 -40.31
N CYS A 123 50.61 -35.41 -40.71
CA CYS A 123 50.18 -35.46 -42.10
C CYS A 123 49.47 -34.16 -42.53
N ASN A 124 49.56 -33.81 -43.82
CA ASN A 124 48.75 -32.74 -44.40
C ASN A 124 47.24 -33.13 -44.34
N PRO A 125 46.35 -32.21 -43.92
CA PRO A 125 44.93 -32.48 -43.70
C PRO A 125 44.16 -32.55 -45.03
N THR A 126 44.42 -33.61 -45.80
CA THR A 126 43.73 -33.90 -47.06
C THR A 126 43.21 -35.33 -47.04
N GLN A 127 42.04 -35.53 -47.62
CA GLN A 127 41.34 -36.82 -47.59
C GLN A 127 42.18 -37.97 -48.18
N GLN A 128 42.99 -37.69 -49.21
CA GLN A 128 43.85 -38.66 -49.86
C GLN A 128 44.96 -39.18 -48.93
N HIS A 129 45.70 -38.27 -48.28
CA HIS A 129 46.82 -38.67 -47.41
C HIS A 129 46.35 -39.37 -46.14
N VAL A 130 45.23 -38.92 -45.54
CA VAL A 130 44.63 -39.57 -44.37
C VAL A 130 44.14 -40.97 -44.71
N SER A 131 43.51 -41.15 -45.88
CA SER A 131 43.04 -42.47 -46.34
C SER A 131 44.19 -43.43 -46.63
N GLU A 132 45.31 -42.93 -47.18
CA GLU A 132 46.50 -43.76 -47.46
C GLU A 132 47.16 -44.26 -46.16
N ILE A 133 47.27 -43.40 -45.15
CA ILE A 133 47.80 -43.78 -43.83
C ILE A 133 46.88 -44.79 -43.14
N LEU A 134 45.56 -44.59 -43.22
CA LEU A 134 44.56 -45.47 -42.60
C LEU A 134 44.34 -46.78 -43.38
N ARG A 135 44.84 -46.91 -44.61
CA ARG A 135 44.77 -48.13 -45.44
C ARG A 135 45.45 -49.33 -44.77
N VAL A 136 46.46 -49.08 -43.95
CA VAL A 136 47.21 -50.08 -43.16
C VAL A 136 46.29 -50.90 -42.23
N LEU A 137 45.12 -50.36 -41.87
CA LEU A 137 44.16 -51.04 -40.99
C LEU A 137 43.33 -52.12 -41.71
N GLY A 138 43.34 -52.17 -43.05
CA GLY A 138 42.60 -53.15 -43.85
C GLY A 138 41.06 -53.02 -43.75
N ASP A 139 40.35 -54.13 -43.98
CA ASP A 139 38.88 -54.19 -43.93
C ASP A 139 38.33 -54.57 -42.55
N ASN A 140 39.18 -55.08 -41.66
CA ASN A 140 38.84 -55.45 -40.28
C ASN A 140 39.11 -54.31 -39.30
N VAL A 141 38.44 -53.17 -39.52
CA VAL A 141 38.52 -52.01 -38.60
C VAL A 141 37.53 -52.20 -37.46
N PHE A 142 38.05 -52.42 -36.24
CA PHE A 142 37.24 -52.43 -35.05
C PHE A 142 37.09 -51.02 -34.49
N GLU A 143 35.94 -50.73 -33.90
CA GLU A 143 35.64 -49.44 -33.30
C GLU A 143 36.54 -49.09 -32.11
N SER A 144 36.98 -50.09 -31.33
CA SER A 144 37.97 -49.89 -30.27
C SER A 144 39.27 -49.31 -30.84
N ASP A 145 39.62 -49.68 -32.08
CA ASP A 145 40.83 -49.21 -32.75
C ASP A 145 40.66 -47.75 -33.17
N ALA A 146 39.49 -47.38 -33.74
CA ALA A 146 39.16 -46.00 -34.11
C ALA A 146 39.12 -45.05 -32.90
N VAL A 147 38.52 -45.48 -31.78
CA VAL A 147 38.46 -44.69 -30.54
C VAL A 147 39.84 -44.51 -29.92
N VAL A 148 40.71 -45.52 -29.97
CA VAL A 148 42.10 -45.43 -29.47
C VAL A 148 42.94 -44.50 -30.35
N ILE A 149 42.81 -44.58 -31.67
CA ILE A 149 43.49 -43.67 -32.60
C ILE A 149 43.05 -42.23 -32.31
N LEU A 150 41.75 -41.94 -32.37
CA LEU A 150 41.24 -40.57 -32.19
C LEU A 150 41.56 -39.98 -30.81
N ASN A 151 41.49 -40.75 -29.73
CA ASN A 151 41.89 -40.26 -28.40
C ASN A 151 43.41 -40.06 -28.24
N SER A 152 44.22 -40.63 -29.14
CA SER A 152 45.67 -40.49 -29.16
C SER A 152 46.17 -39.39 -30.11
N MET A 153 45.30 -38.85 -30.96
CA MET A 153 45.61 -37.76 -31.88
C MET A 153 45.62 -36.41 -31.16
N VAL A 154 46.35 -35.45 -31.74
CA VAL A 154 46.44 -34.06 -31.29
C VAL A 154 45.88 -33.11 -32.35
N ASN A 155 45.99 -33.44 -33.63
CA ASN A 155 45.53 -32.61 -34.74
C ASN A 155 44.03 -32.83 -35.02
N PRO A 156 43.17 -31.81 -34.79
CA PRO A 156 41.72 -31.97 -34.90
C PRO A 156 41.23 -32.08 -36.36
N TYR A 157 41.96 -31.49 -37.32
CA TYR A 157 41.58 -31.49 -38.73
C TYR A 157 41.84 -32.84 -39.39
N THR A 158 42.97 -33.48 -39.10
CA THR A 158 43.24 -34.85 -39.57
C THR A 158 42.37 -35.86 -38.84
N ALA A 159 42.00 -35.61 -37.57
CA ALA A 159 41.06 -36.43 -36.82
C ALA A 159 39.66 -36.44 -37.42
N LEU A 160 39.15 -35.29 -37.89
CA LEU A 160 37.86 -35.20 -38.58
C LEU A 160 37.85 -36.02 -39.88
N LEU A 161 38.91 -35.92 -40.68
CA LEU A 161 39.08 -36.73 -41.89
C LEU A 161 39.21 -38.23 -41.58
N ALA A 162 39.85 -38.57 -40.46
CA ALA A 162 39.95 -39.96 -39.99
C ALA A 162 38.57 -40.50 -39.54
N VAL A 163 37.74 -39.70 -38.87
CA VAL A 163 36.34 -40.05 -38.58
C VAL A 163 35.58 -40.34 -39.87
N ASN A 164 35.79 -39.55 -40.92
CA ASN A 164 35.13 -39.75 -42.21
C ASN A 164 35.52 -41.06 -42.89
N TYR A 165 36.78 -41.49 -42.75
CA TYR A 165 37.25 -42.80 -43.19
C TYR A 165 36.64 -43.93 -42.34
N PHE A 166 36.63 -43.80 -41.01
CA PHE A 166 36.06 -44.81 -40.12
C PHE A 166 34.54 -44.97 -40.29
N ASN A 167 33.84 -43.89 -40.60
CA ASN A 167 32.41 -43.90 -40.84
C ASN A 167 32.00 -44.71 -42.07
N GLN A 168 32.89 -44.88 -43.06
CA GLN A 168 32.63 -45.72 -44.23
C GLN A 168 32.79 -47.21 -43.95
N LYS A 169 33.52 -47.58 -42.88
CA LYS A 169 33.92 -48.96 -42.58
C LYS A 169 33.29 -49.57 -41.32
N ILE A 170 32.69 -48.75 -40.44
CA ILE A 170 32.16 -49.18 -39.13
C ILE A 170 30.63 -49.03 -39.08
N LYS A 171 29.94 -49.90 -38.31
CA LYS A 171 28.47 -49.92 -38.17
C LYS A 171 27.89 -48.65 -37.49
N PRO A 172 26.63 -48.27 -37.79
CA PRO A 172 26.04 -46.98 -37.44
C PRO A 172 25.87 -46.61 -35.96
N SER A 173 25.73 -47.60 -35.07
CA SER A 173 25.22 -47.37 -33.70
C SER A 173 26.18 -46.64 -32.76
N ARG A 174 27.41 -46.33 -33.20
CA ARG A 174 28.48 -45.81 -32.31
C ARG A 174 29.26 -44.63 -32.89
N HIS A 175 28.77 -44.02 -33.98
CA HIS A 175 29.32 -42.79 -34.57
C HIS A 175 29.34 -41.61 -33.57
N VAL A 176 28.35 -41.52 -32.68
CA VAL A 176 28.27 -40.44 -31.66
C VAL A 176 29.52 -40.38 -30.79
N VAL A 177 30.12 -41.53 -30.44
CA VAL A 177 31.34 -41.58 -29.61
C VAL A 177 32.54 -41.02 -30.35
N LEU A 178 32.68 -41.33 -31.65
CA LEU A 178 33.77 -40.83 -32.49
C LEU A 178 33.69 -39.31 -32.65
N TYR A 179 32.51 -38.76 -32.94
CA TYR A 179 32.29 -37.31 -33.01
C TYR A 179 32.55 -36.63 -31.66
N ASN A 180 32.11 -37.20 -30.53
CA ASN A 180 32.38 -36.64 -29.20
C ASN A 180 33.87 -36.62 -28.82
N VAL A 181 34.65 -37.60 -29.29
CA VAL A 181 36.12 -37.61 -29.12
C VAL A 181 36.75 -36.53 -29.99
N THR A 182 36.29 -36.34 -31.22
CA THR A 182 36.78 -35.27 -32.10
C THR A 182 36.43 -33.88 -31.58
N LEU A 183 35.21 -33.65 -31.09
CA LEU A 183 34.82 -32.39 -30.42
C LEU A 183 35.71 -32.09 -29.21
N LYS A 184 36.14 -33.10 -28.44
CA LYS A 184 37.12 -32.92 -27.36
C LYS A 184 38.49 -32.44 -27.85
N LEU A 185 38.91 -32.81 -29.06
CA LEU A 185 40.18 -32.35 -29.64
C LEU A 185 40.09 -30.88 -30.06
N PHE A 186 39.00 -30.49 -30.74
CA PHE A 186 38.77 -29.09 -31.11
C PHE A 186 38.69 -28.18 -29.88
N ARG A 187 38.05 -28.63 -28.79
CA ARG A 187 38.08 -27.93 -27.50
C ARG A 187 39.49 -27.66 -26.99
N ALA A 188 40.39 -28.63 -27.10
CA ALA A 188 41.78 -28.51 -26.63
C ALA A 188 42.58 -27.46 -27.43
N VAL A 189 42.22 -27.23 -28.70
CA VAL A 189 42.85 -26.25 -29.59
C VAL A 189 42.15 -24.87 -29.53
N ARG A 190 41.04 -24.76 -28.80
CA ARG A 190 40.18 -23.56 -28.69
C ARG A 190 39.59 -23.07 -30.01
N ASP A 191 39.28 -24.01 -30.92
CA ASP A 191 38.63 -23.72 -32.20
C ASP A 191 37.15 -24.10 -32.17
N PHE A 192 36.29 -23.11 -31.88
CA PHE A 192 34.84 -23.31 -31.80
C PHE A 192 34.17 -23.43 -33.18
N GLU A 193 34.67 -22.73 -34.20
CA GLU A 193 34.12 -22.81 -35.55
C GLU A 193 34.31 -24.22 -36.13
N GLY A 194 35.45 -24.84 -35.82
CA GLY A 194 35.70 -26.26 -36.08
C GLY A 194 34.71 -27.17 -35.34
N GLU A 195 34.39 -26.91 -34.06
CA GLU A 195 33.37 -27.68 -33.32
C GLU A 195 31.99 -27.60 -33.96
N GLU A 196 31.57 -26.42 -34.43
CA GLU A 196 30.29 -26.23 -35.13
C GLU A 196 30.25 -27.03 -36.44
N LYS A 197 31.33 -27.00 -37.24
CA LYS A 197 31.42 -27.80 -38.48
C LYS A 197 31.33 -29.31 -38.22
N VAL A 198 31.97 -29.78 -37.14
CA VAL A 198 31.90 -31.20 -36.73
C VAL A 198 30.48 -31.58 -36.29
N PHE A 199 29.80 -30.67 -35.59
CA PHE A 199 28.40 -30.87 -35.17
C PHE A 199 27.45 -30.89 -36.38
N ASP A 200 27.63 -29.99 -37.34
CA ASP A 200 26.83 -29.95 -38.57
C ASP A 200 27.06 -31.19 -39.43
N GLU A 201 28.31 -31.66 -39.56
CA GLU A 201 28.62 -32.91 -40.27
C GLU A 201 27.99 -34.13 -39.57
N MET A 202 28.00 -34.15 -38.24
CA MET A 202 27.32 -35.18 -37.45
C MET A 202 25.81 -35.23 -37.77
N LEU A 203 25.16 -34.07 -37.87
CA LEU A 203 23.74 -33.98 -38.23
C LEU A 203 23.45 -34.37 -39.69
N GLN A 204 24.29 -33.93 -40.64
CA GLN A 204 24.16 -34.26 -42.07
C GLN A 204 24.20 -35.77 -42.32
N ARG A 205 24.92 -36.52 -41.47
CA ARG A 205 25.02 -37.98 -41.56
C ARG A 205 23.96 -38.74 -40.76
N GLY A 206 22.98 -38.04 -40.18
CA GLY A 206 21.89 -38.65 -39.42
C GLY A 206 22.32 -39.19 -38.05
N VAL A 207 23.42 -38.70 -37.49
CA VAL A 207 23.91 -39.12 -36.17
C VAL A 207 23.33 -38.18 -35.11
N ASN A 208 22.45 -38.68 -34.25
CA ASN A 208 21.78 -37.86 -33.24
C ASN A 208 22.73 -37.46 -32.09
N PRO A 209 22.85 -36.15 -31.76
CA PRO A 209 23.60 -35.67 -30.60
C PRO A 209 23.06 -36.22 -29.28
N ASN A 210 23.97 -36.46 -28.31
CA ASN A 210 23.59 -36.86 -26.96
C ASN A 210 24.02 -35.81 -25.92
N LEU A 211 23.70 -36.05 -24.65
CA LEU A 211 24.06 -35.15 -23.54
C LEU A 211 25.57 -34.83 -23.50
N ILE A 212 26.43 -35.79 -23.82
CA ILE A 212 27.89 -35.59 -23.83
C ILE A 212 28.31 -34.64 -24.96
N THR A 213 27.63 -34.70 -26.11
CA THR A 213 27.84 -33.79 -27.24
C THR A 213 27.50 -32.35 -26.85
N PHE A 214 26.28 -32.11 -26.35
CA PHE A 214 25.83 -30.79 -25.93
C PHE A 214 26.64 -30.25 -24.75
N SER A 215 26.90 -31.07 -23.73
CA SER A 215 27.75 -30.69 -22.58
C SER A 215 29.16 -30.30 -23.01
N THR A 216 29.74 -31.00 -23.99
CA THR A 216 31.05 -30.68 -24.56
C THR A 216 31.05 -29.33 -25.28
N ILE A 217 30.09 -29.07 -26.17
CA ILE A 217 30.06 -27.82 -26.95
C ILE A 217 29.73 -26.62 -26.06
N ILE A 218 28.74 -26.76 -25.17
CA ILE A 218 28.31 -25.68 -24.27
C ILE A 218 29.41 -25.34 -23.26
N SER A 219 30.08 -26.33 -22.67
CA SER A 219 31.23 -26.07 -21.78
C SER A 219 32.40 -25.42 -22.55
N SER A 220 32.63 -25.79 -23.81
CA SER A 220 33.65 -25.17 -24.66
C SER A 220 33.30 -23.71 -24.96
N ALA A 221 32.05 -23.42 -25.35
CA ALA A 221 31.55 -22.05 -25.52
C ALA A 221 31.72 -21.21 -24.25
N SER A 222 31.42 -21.78 -23.08
CA SER A 222 31.63 -21.11 -21.78
C SER A 222 33.11 -20.85 -21.48
N MET A 223 34.01 -21.80 -21.77
CA MET A 223 35.46 -21.65 -21.59
C MET A 223 36.11 -20.69 -22.59
N PHE A 224 35.47 -20.47 -23.74
CA PHE A 224 35.91 -19.51 -24.76
C PHE A 224 35.27 -18.14 -24.59
N SER A 225 34.50 -17.92 -23.51
CA SER A 225 33.78 -16.67 -23.24
C SER A 225 32.79 -16.28 -24.33
N LEU A 226 32.08 -17.26 -24.91
CA LEU A 226 31.06 -17.09 -25.95
C LEU A 226 29.66 -17.43 -25.40
N PRO A 227 29.04 -16.59 -24.56
CA PRO A 227 27.78 -16.91 -23.88
C PRO A 227 26.60 -17.06 -24.86
N HIS A 228 26.57 -16.28 -25.94
CA HIS A 228 25.51 -16.40 -26.97
C HIS A 228 25.51 -17.76 -27.67
N LYS A 229 26.69 -18.33 -27.93
CA LYS A 229 26.81 -19.66 -28.53
C LYS A 229 26.45 -20.77 -27.54
N ALA A 230 26.80 -20.63 -26.26
CA ALA A 230 26.36 -21.54 -25.22
C ALA A 230 24.83 -21.61 -25.14
N ILE A 231 24.15 -20.45 -25.19
CA ILE A 231 22.68 -20.33 -25.22
C ILE A 231 22.10 -20.97 -26.47
N GLU A 232 22.64 -20.68 -27.65
CA GLU A 232 22.19 -21.26 -28.93
C GLU A 232 22.18 -22.79 -28.89
N PHE A 233 23.26 -23.42 -28.40
CA PHE A 233 23.34 -24.87 -28.30
C PHE A 233 22.46 -25.46 -27.19
N PHE A 234 22.23 -24.72 -26.10
CA PHE A 234 21.34 -25.15 -25.03
C PHE A 234 19.87 -25.16 -25.46
N GLU A 235 19.43 -24.13 -26.20
CA GLU A 235 18.07 -24.04 -26.75
C GLU A 235 17.81 -25.06 -27.85
N LYS A 236 18.87 -25.53 -28.55
CA LYS A 236 18.77 -26.64 -29.52
C LYS A 236 18.56 -28.00 -28.84
N MET A 237 19.05 -28.21 -27.62
CA MET A 237 19.07 -29.51 -26.94
C MET A 237 17.70 -30.22 -26.79
N PRO A 238 16.57 -29.53 -26.49
CA PRO A 238 15.24 -30.14 -26.35
C PRO A 238 14.69 -30.70 -27.66
N SER A 239 15.05 -30.09 -28.80
CA SER A 239 14.63 -30.57 -30.13
C SER A 239 15.15 -31.98 -30.45
N PHE A 240 16.19 -32.43 -29.73
CA PHE A 240 16.77 -33.77 -29.82
C PHE A 240 16.34 -34.69 -28.65
N GLY A 241 15.42 -34.24 -27.78
CA GLY A 241 14.94 -35.02 -26.63
C GLY A 241 15.96 -35.19 -25.49
N VAL A 242 17.00 -34.35 -25.44
CA VAL A 242 18.08 -34.42 -24.44
C VAL A 242 17.78 -33.47 -23.27
N GLN A 243 17.90 -33.97 -22.04
CA GLN A 243 17.72 -33.18 -20.80
C GLN A 243 19.07 -32.70 -20.24
N PRO A 244 19.14 -31.50 -19.64
CA PRO A 244 20.36 -31.00 -19.02
C PRO A 244 20.72 -31.80 -17.75
N ASP A 245 22.01 -31.92 -17.49
CA ASP A 245 22.53 -32.40 -16.21
C ASP A 245 22.95 -31.24 -15.28
N ALA A 246 23.27 -31.60 -14.04
CA ALA A 246 23.69 -30.64 -13.01
C ALA A 246 24.93 -29.82 -13.40
N GLY A 247 25.88 -30.42 -14.13
CA GLY A 247 27.10 -29.75 -14.55
C GLY A 247 26.85 -28.71 -15.64
N LEU A 248 26.03 -29.05 -16.63
CA LEU A 248 25.62 -28.16 -17.70
C LEU A 248 24.86 -26.94 -17.19
N THR A 249 24.02 -27.14 -16.17
CA THR A 249 23.18 -26.08 -15.61
C THR A 249 23.99 -24.96 -14.98
N SER A 250 25.11 -25.26 -14.30
CA SER A 250 25.99 -24.23 -13.73
C SER A 250 26.60 -23.32 -14.81
N PHE A 251 27.09 -23.92 -15.91
CA PHE A 251 27.61 -23.16 -17.06
C PHE A 251 26.54 -22.29 -17.72
N MET A 252 25.31 -22.80 -17.79
CA MET A 252 24.19 -22.07 -18.38
C MET A 252 23.70 -20.92 -17.51
N ILE A 253 23.67 -21.09 -16.18
CA ILE A 253 23.39 -19.98 -15.25
C ILE A 253 24.41 -18.86 -15.47
N HIS A 254 25.70 -19.20 -15.54
CA HIS A 254 26.76 -18.23 -15.83
C HIS A 254 26.55 -17.55 -17.21
N ALA A 255 26.29 -18.32 -18.26
CA ALA A 255 26.09 -17.79 -19.62
C ALA A 255 24.87 -16.85 -19.72
N TYR A 256 23.71 -17.25 -19.20
CA TYR A 256 22.50 -16.42 -19.21
C TYR A 256 22.65 -15.17 -18.34
N ALA A 257 23.32 -15.27 -17.18
CA ALA A 257 23.60 -14.11 -16.34
C ALA A 257 24.55 -13.11 -17.02
N CYS A 258 25.60 -13.58 -17.70
CA CYS A 258 26.51 -12.72 -18.48
C CYS A 258 25.83 -12.08 -19.70
N SER A 259 24.84 -12.76 -20.29
CA SER A 259 24.00 -12.22 -21.37
C SER A 259 22.82 -11.37 -20.89
N TRP A 260 22.69 -11.15 -19.58
CA TRP A 260 21.62 -10.35 -18.94
C TRP A 260 20.20 -10.89 -19.19
N ASN A 261 20.06 -12.19 -19.45
CA ASN A 261 18.76 -12.85 -19.53
C ASN A 261 18.37 -13.37 -18.15
N ALA A 262 17.76 -12.50 -17.35
CA ALA A 262 17.44 -12.77 -15.94
C ALA A 262 16.42 -13.90 -15.78
N ASP A 263 15.41 -13.97 -16.65
CA ASP A 263 14.32 -14.95 -16.53
C ASP A 263 14.86 -16.39 -16.63
N MET A 264 15.63 -16.68 -17.68
CA MET A 264 16.21 -18.01 -17.88
C MET A 264 17.32 -18.33 -16.86
N ALA A 265 18.11 -17.34 -16.47
CA ALA A 265 19.12 -17.53 -15.42
C ALA A 265 18.47 -17.90 -14.07
N LEU A 266 17.33 -17.29 -13.75
CA LEU A 266 16.59 -17.55 -12.52
C LEU A 266 15.86 -18.89 -12.54
N GLU A 267 15.21 -19.24 -13.64
CA GLU A 267 14.55 -20.53 -13.77
C GLU A 267 15.54 -21.69 -13.58
N LEU A 268 16.72 -21.61 -14.20
CA LEU A 268 17.77 -22.60 -14.03
C LEU A 268 18.37 -22.60 -12.61
N TYR A 269 18.47 -21.43 -11.98
CA TYR A 269 18.95 -21.30 -10.61
C TYR A 269 17.96 -21.89 -9.58
N ASP A 270 16.67 -21.60 -9.72
CA ASP A 270 15.61 -22.12 -8.85
C ASP A 270 15.47 -23.64 -9.02
N ARG A 271 15.60 -24.14 -10.26
CA ARG A 271 15.66 -25.56 -10.53
C ARG A 271 16.89 -26.21 -9.89
N ALA A 272 18.07 -25.60 -10.05
CA ALA A 272 19.30 -26.09 -9.42
C ALA A 272 19.17 -26.13 -7.89
N LYS A 273 18.46 -25.16 -7.29
CA LYS A 273 18.17 -25.12 -5.85
C LYS A 273 17.18 -26.21 -5.42
N ALA A 274 16.08 -26.38 -6.15
CA ALA A 274 15.07 -27.40 -5.88
C ALA A 274 15.64 -28.83 -5.98
N GLU A 275 16.48 -29.07 -6.98
CA GLU A 275 17.11 -30.37 -7.24
C GLU A 275 18.47 -30.56 -6.53
N ARG A 276 18.94 -29.56 -5.76
CA ARG A 276 20.22 -29.55 -5.02
C ARG A 276 21.45 -29.83 -5.90
N TRP A 277 21.48 -29.25 -7.09
CA TRP A 277 22.62 -29.33 -8.00
C TRP A 277 23.79 -28.47 -7.51
N ARG A 278 25.02 -28.84 -7.88
CA ARG A 278 26.22 -28.06 -7.55
C ARG A 278 26.32 -26.87 -8.51
N VAL A 279 26.19 -25.66 -7.98
CA VAL A 279 26.44 -24.41 -8.69
C VAL A 279 27.84 -23.91 -8.35
N ASP A 280 28.61 -23.50 -9.35
CA ASP A 280 29.98 -23.01 -9.16
C ASP A 280 30.04 -21.54 -8.71
N THR A 281 31.19 -21.14 -8.16
CA THR A 281 31.43 -19.77 -7.67
C THR A 281 31.29 -18.72 -8.78
N ALA A 282 31.60 -19.06 -10.04
CA ALA A 282 31.51 -18.13 -11.16
C ALA A 282 30.05 -17.82 -11.52
N ALA A 283 29.18 -18.83 -11.50
CA ALA A 283 27.75 -18.68 -11.71
C ALA A 283 27.10 -17.85 -10.60
N PHE A 284 27.45 -18.07 -9.33
CA PHE A 284 27.01 -17.21 -8.21
C PHE A 284 27.45 -15.76 -8.40
N LEU A 285 28.71 -15.51 -8.77
CA LEU A 285 29.21 -14.17 -9.02
C LEU A 285 28.50 -13.50 -10.20
N ALA A 286 28.26 -14.23 -11.29
CA ALA A 286 27.54 -13.72 -12.46
C ALA A 286 26.09 -13.35 -12.10
N LEU A 287 25.40 -14.16 -11.29
CA LEU A 287 24.07 -13.84 -10.76
C LEU A 287 24.08 -12.58 -9.89
N ILE A 288 25.05 -12.44 -8.99
CA ILE A 288 25.18 -11.24 -8.14
C ILE A 288 25.42 -9.99 -9.00
N LYS A 289 26.30 -10.06 -10.00
CA LYS A 289 26.55 -8.95 -10.95
C LYS A 289 25.31 -8.59 -11.75
N MET A 290 24.59 -9.60 -12.22
CA MET A 290 23.31 -9.46 -12.93
C MET A 290 22.28 -8.73 -12.06
N PHE A 291 22.02 -9.24 -10.86
CA PHE A 291 21.08 -8.60 -9.93
C PHE A 291 21.50 -7.20 -9.52
N GLY A 292 22.80 -6.97 -9.30
CA GLY A 292 23.34 -5.66 -8.96
C GLY A 292 23.16 -4.62 -10.07
N LYS A 293 23.17 -5.04 -11.34
CA LYS A 293 22.89 -4.16 -12.49
C LYS A 293 21.40 -3.84 -12.62
N PHE A 294 20.53 -4.79 -12.28
CA PHE A 294 19.08 -4.58 -12.24
C PHE A 294 18.58 -3.91 -10.95
N ASP A 295 19.50 -3.39 -10.12
CA ASP A 295 19.21 -2.75 -8.83
C ASP A 295 18.37 -3.63 -7.87
N ASN A 296 18.46 -4.95 -8.01
CA ASN A 296 17.81 -5.92 -7.13
C ASN A 296 18.78 -6.33 -6.01
N PHE A 297 18.90 -5.44 -5.01
CA PHE A 297 19.84 -5.59 -3.91
C PHE A 297 19.52 -6.78 -3.00
N ASP A 298 18.24 -7.05 -2.73
CA ASP A 298 17.83 -8.21 -1.94
C ASP A 298 18.09 -9.53 -2.68
N GLY A 299 17.98 -9.54 -4.02
CA GLY A 299 18.38 -10.67 -4.85
C GLY A 299 19.87 -11.00 -4.69
N CYS A 300 20.74 -10.00 -4.67
CA CYS A 300 22.18 -10.17 -4.46
C CYS A 300 22.48 -10.84 -3.10
N LEU A 301 21.84 -10.37 -2.02
CA LEU A 301 22.02 -10.92 -0.68
C LEU A 301 21.47 -12.35 -0.55
N ARG A 302 20.33 -12.64 -1.18
CA ARG A 302 19.76 -14.00 -1.22
C ARG A 302 20.72 -14.98 -1.91
N VAL A 303 21.22 -14.63 -3.09
CA VAL A 303 22.18 -15.45 -3.83
C VAL A 303 23.48 -15.66 -3.05
N TYR A 304 23.96 -14.62 -2.36
CA TYR A 304 25.12 -14.73 -1.48
C TYR A 304 24.88 -15.63 -0.26
N ASN A 305 23.72 -15.54 0.38
CA ASN A 305 23.37 -16.42 1.49
C ASN A 305 23.20 -17.87 1.04
N ASP A 306 22.59 -18.10 -0.14
CA ASP A 306 22.50 -19.42 -0.75
C ASP A 306 23.89 -19.99 -1.06
N MET A 307 24.82 -19.17 -1.57
CA MET A 307 26.23 -19.53 -1.78
C MET A 307 26.90 -20.04 -0.49
N LYS A 308 26.60 -19.40 0.65
CA LYS A 308 27.10 -19.83 1.98
C LYS A 308 26.45 -21.14 2.45
N VAL A 309 25.13 -21.26 2.33
CA VAL A 309 24.38 -22.48 2.72
C VAL A 309 24.82 -23.70 1.91
N LEU A 310 25.14 -23.50 0.63
CA LEU A 310 25.60 -24.56 -0.27
C LEU A 310 27.09 -24.88 -0.12
N GLY A 311 27.79 -24.21 0.79
CA GLY A 311 29.20 -24.49 1.14
C GLY A 311 30.21 -24.04 0.07
N THR A 312 29.80 -23.21 -0.89
CA THR A 312 30.71 -22.62 -1.88
C THR A 312 31.43 -21.41 -1.28
N LYS A 313 32.77 -21.42 -1.31
CA LYS A 313 33.57 -20.34 -0.71
C LYS A 313 33.54 -19.08 -1.58
N PRO A 314 33.20 -17.91 -1.01
CA PRO A 314 33.32 -16.62 -1.70
C PRO A 314 34.77 -16.33 -2.09
N ILE A 315 34.95 -15.66 -3.22
CA ILE A 315 36.25 -15.11 -3.64
C ILE A 315 36.26 -13.60 -3.38
N LYS A 316 37.44 -12.98 -3.39
CA LYS A 316 37.59 -11.53 -3.16
C LYS A 316 36.65 -10.69 -4.04
N GLU A 317 36.51 -11.05 -5.31
CA GLU A 317 35.64 -10.36 -6.28
C GLU A 317 34.16 -10.40 -5.89
N THR A 318 33.71 -11.46 -5.17
CA THR A 318 32.35 -11.55 -4.63
C THR A 318 32.11 -10.47 -3.59
N TYR A 319 33.04 -10.27 -2.65
CA TYR A 319 32.94 -9.23 -1.62
C TYR A 319 33.00 -7.83 -2.22
N ASP A 320 33.95 -7.56 -3.12
CA ASP A 320 34.09 -6.26 -3.78
C ASP A 320 32.82 -5.90 -4.57
N THR A 321 32.23 -6.87 -5.29
CA THR A 321 30.96 -6.67 -6.02
C THR A 321 29.80 -6.40 -5.06
N LEU A 322 29.68 -7.17 -3.98
CA LEU A 322 28.60 -6.98 -3.01
C LEU A 322 28.71 -5.63 -2.30
N LEU A 323 29.90 -5.22 -1.86
CA LEU A 323 30.12 -3.92 -1.23
C LEU A 323 29.78 -2.77 -2.17
N TYR A 324 30.22 -2.84 -3.44
CA TYR A 324 29.86 -1.85 -4.46
C TYR A 324 28.33 -1.75 -4.64
N VAL A 325 27.65 -2.89 -4.73
CA VAL A 325 26.19 -2.95 -4.86
C VAL A 325 25.48 -2.40 -3.62
N MET A 326 25.95 -2.72 -2.41
CA MET A 326 25.38 -2.17 -1.17
C MET A 326 25.62 -0.66 -1.01
N GLY A 327 26.76 -0.15 -1.50
CA GLY A 327 27.04 1.28 -1.61
C GLY A 327 26.03 2.02 -2.47
N ARG A 328 25.69 1.46 -3.64
CA ARG A 328 24.61 1.98 -4.50
C ARG A 328 23.24 1.88 -3.83
N ALA A 329 23.00 0.82 -3.06
CA ALA A 329 21.73 0.55 -2.35
C ALA A 329 21.49 1.43 -1.11
N LYS A 330 22.49 2.21 -0.66
CA LYS A 330 22.45 2.97 0.62
C LYS A 330 22.27 2.08 1.86
N ARG A 331 22.72 0.82 1.79
CA ARG A 331 22.56 -0.18 2.87
C ARG A 331 23.84 -0.29 3.71
N ALA A 332 24.08 0.70 4.57
CA ALA A 332 25.29 0.78 5.39
C ALA A 332 25.47 -0.43 6.34
N GLY A 333 24.39 -0.93 6.95
CA GLY A 333 24.46 -2.08 7.86
C GLY A 333 24.93 -3.37 7.18
N ASP A 334 24.38 -3.68 6.00
CA ASP A 334 24.78 -4.85 5.22
C ASP A 334 26.21 -4.70 4.68
N ALA A 335 26.58 -3.50 4.21
CA ALA A 335 27.94 -3.21 3.76
C ALA A 335 28.98 -3.44 4.89
N LYS A 336 28.65 -3.05 6.13
CA LYS A 336 29.49 -3.30 7.31
C LYS A 336 29.67 -4.80 7.57
N ALA A 337 28.58 -5.56 7.59
CA ALA A 337 28.62 -7.00 7.83
C ALA A 337 29.44 -7.73 6.76
N ILE A 338 29.30 -7.37 5.48
CA ILE A 338 30.06 -7.95 4.38
C ILE A 338 31.55 -7.60 4.50
N TYR A 339 31.89 -6.38 4.92
CA TYR A 339 33.28 -5.98 5.15
C TYR A 339 33.93 -6.76 6.29
N GLU A 340 33.27 -6.88 7.44
CA GLU A 340 33.76 -7.67 8.58
C GLU A 340 33.92 -9.16 8.19
N GLU A 341 32.98 -9.69 7.41
CA GLU A 341 33.06 -11.04 6.85
C GLU A 341 34.25 -11.19 5.87
N MET A 342 34.54 -10.19 5.04
CA MET A 342 35.70 -10.19 4.15
C MET A 342 37.03 -10.24 4.92
N ILE A 343 37.16 -9.46 6.00
CA ILE A 343 38.36 -9.44 6.86
C ILE A 343 38.54 -10.76 7.60
N SER A 344 37.47 -11.30 8.20
CA SER A 344 37.51 -12.58 8.91
C SER A 344 37.88 -13.77 8.00
N ASN A 345 37.54 -13.69 6.71
CA ASN A 345 37.97 -14.65 5.68
C ASN A 345 39.39 -14.41 5.16
N GLY A 346 40.13 -13.44 5.71
CA GLY A 346 41.54 -13.20 5.43
C GLY A 346 41.82 -12.37 4.17
N PHE A 347 40.83 -11.67 3.62
CA PHE A 347 41.04 -10.81 2.45
C PHE A 347 41.42 -9.38 2.86
N SER A 348 42.39 -8.79 2.16
CA SER A 348 42.81 -7.40 2.40
C SER A 348 41.95 -6.40 1.60
N PRO A 349 41.43 -5.35 2.26
CA PRO A 349 40.70 -4.25 1.61
C PRO A 349 41.59 -3.53 0.59
N ASN A 350 41.00 -3.14 -0.54
CA ASN A 350 41.64 -2.30 -1.55
C ASN A 350 40.91 -0.95 -1.64
N TRP A 351 41.39 -0.07 -2.53
CA TRP A 351 40.74 1.21 -2.78
C TRP A 351 39.26 1.07 -3.15
N PRO A 352 38.84 0.17 -4.08
CA PRO A 352 37.42 -0.10 -4.34
C PRO A 352 36.61 -0.50 -3.11
N THR A 353 37.15 -1.32 -2.21
CA THR A 353 36.49 -1.73 -0.97
C THR A 353 36.18 -0.51 -0.09
N TYR A 354 37.17 0.36 0.15
CA TYR A 354 36.99 1.57 0.97
C TYR A 354 36.08 2.61 0.29
N ALA A 355 36.21 2.79 -1.03
CA ALA A 355 35.34 3.69 -1.80
C ALA A 355 33.87 3.26 -1.71
N ALA A 356 33.58 1.97 -1.85
CA ALA A 356 32.22 1.43 -1.74
C ALA A 356 31.63 1.57 -0.32
N LEU A 357 32.46 1.38 0.72
CA LEU A 357 32.05 1.60 2.11
C LEU A 357 31.77 3.06 2.40
N LEU A 358 32.66 3.95 1.97
CA LEU A 358 32.45 5.39 2.10
C LEU A 358 31.19 5.82 1.35
N GLU A 359 30.96 5.24 0.16
CA GLU A 359 29.74 5.46 -0.61
C GLU A 359 28.47 5.02 0.14
N ALA A 360 28.49 3.82 0.73
CA ALA A 360 27.38 3.29 1.52
C ALA A 360 27.07 4.17 2.74
N TYR A 361 28.09 4.50 3.54
CA TYR A 361 27.92 5.25 4.78
C TYR A 361 27.51 6.71 4.52
N CYS A 362 28.12 7.39 3.56
CA CYS A 362 27.76 8.77 3.24
C CYS A 362 26.34 8.89 2.68
N LYS A 363 25.91 7.97 1.80
CA LYS A 363 24.53 7.97 1.27
C LYS A 363 23.48 7.55 2.30
N ALA A 364 23.85 6.72 3.27
CA ALA A 364 23.01 6.35 4.41
C ALA A 364 23.02 7.39 5.54
N ARG A 365 23.85 8.44 5.43
CA ARG A 365 24.05 9.51 6.43
C ARG A 365 24.62 9.01 7.78
N CYS A 366 25.38 7.91 7.76
CA CYS A 366 26.12 7.39 8.93
C CYS A 366 27.48 8.10 9.07
N HIS A 367 27.46 9.35 9.56
CA HIS A 367 28.64 10.22 9.57
C HIS A 367 29.83 9.69 10.39
N GLU A 368 29.61 9.13 11.59
CA GLU A 368 30.70 8.59 12.42
C GLU A 368 31.46 7.46 11.72
N ASP A 369 30.73 6.51 11.12
CA ASP A 369 31.31 5.38 10.39
C ASP A 369 32.02 5.85 9.11
N ALA A 370 31.42 6.79 8.37
CA ALA A 370 32.02 7.38 7.18
C ALA A 370 33.34 8.10 7.49
N LEU A 371 33.37 8.93 8.54
CA LEU A 371 34.58 9.65 8.94
C LEU A 371 35.67 8.72 9.45
N ARG A 372 35.31 7.63 10.14
CA ARG A 372 36.26 6.59 10.55
C ARG A 372 36.89 5.92 9.33
N VAL A 373 36.08 5.50 8.36
CA VAL A 373 36.55 4.90 7.10
C VAL A 373 37.44 5.86 6.32
N TYR A 374 37.07 7.14 6.24
CA TYR A 374 37.87 8.18 5.60
C TYR A 374 39.25 8.35 6.28
N LYS A 375 39.28 8.43 7.61
CA LYS A 375 40.53 8.53 8.39
C LYS A 375 41.40 7.28 8.22
N GLU A 376 40.81 6.09 8.22
CA GLU A 376 41.51 4.83 7.98
C GLU A 376 42.11 4.77 6.56
N MET A 377 41.30 5.07 5.53
CA MET A 377 41.71 5.07 4.13
C MET A 377 42.88 6.01 3.88
N LYS A 378 42.87 7.21 4.47
CA LYS A 378 43.88 8.24 4.23
C LYS A 378 45.08 8.18 5.19
N LYS A 379 44.86 8.15 6.51
CA LYS A 379 45.93 8.26 7.53
C LYS A 379 46.62 6.92 7.79
N GLU A 380 45.88 5.82 7.82
CA GLU A 380 46.45 4.50 8.15
C GLU A 380 46.92 3.73 6.91
N LYS A 381 46.17 3.79 5.82
CA LYS A 381 46.48 3.06 4.58
C LYS A 381 47.16 3.90 3.49
N GLY A 382 47.20 5.23 3.64
CA GLY A 382 47.85 6.13 2.69
C GLY A 382 47.21 6.16 1.29
N MET A 383 45.92 5.83 1.18
CA MET A 383 45.21 5.81 -0.10
C MET A 383 44.71 7.21 -0.48
N ASN A 384 44.75 7.53 -1.77
CA ASN A 384 44.24 8.82 -2.28
C ASN A 384 42.71 8.81 -2.36
N VAL A 385 42.09 9.88 -1.88
CA VAL A 385 40.65 10.15 -2.01
C VAL A 385 40.46 11.03 -3.25
N ASP A 386 39.50 10.68 -4.11
CA ASP A 386 39.20 11.44 -5.33
C ASP A 386 38.12 12.50 -5.09
N VAL A 387 37.91 13.38 -6.08
CA VAL A 387 36.92 14.46 -6.01
C VAL A 387 35.50 13.93 -5.76
N PHE A 388 35.17 12.75 -6.30
CA PHE A 388 33.86 12.13 -6.10
C PHE A 388 33.61 11.74 -4.64
N LEU A 389 34.57 11.06 -4.00
CA LEU A 389 34.48 10.67 -2.60
C LEU A 389 34.49 11.88 -1.65
N TYR A 390 35.29 12.91 -1.96
CA TYR A 390 35.25 14.19 -1.22
C TYR A 390 33.87 14.85 -1.32
N ASN A 391 33.32 14.97 -2.53
CA ASN A 391 31.99 15.55 -2.74
C ASN A 391 30.89 14.77 -1.99
N LEU A 392 31.01 13.44 -1.91
CA LEU A 392 30.05 12.63 -1.17
C LEU A 392 30.14 12.83 0.36
N LEU A 393 31.35 13.02 0.88
CA LEU A 393 31.58 13.43 2.26
C LEU A 393 30.98 14.81 2.54
N PHE A 394 31.18 15.79 1.65
CA PHE A 394 30.59 17.12 1.80
C PHE A 394 29.07 17.12 1.71
N ASP A 395 28.48 16.34 0.82
CA ASP A 395 27.01 16.15 0.72
C ASP A 395 26.44 15.58 2.02
N MET A 396 27.11 14.57 2.59
CA MET A 396 26.73 14.01 3.89
C MET A 396 26.91 15.04 5.03
N CYS A 397 28.05 15.73 5.10
CA CYS A 397 28.31 16.74 6.13
C CYS A 397 27.32 17.90 6.08
N ALA A 398 26.92 18.35 4.88
CA ALA A 398 25.94 19.41 4.70
C ALA A 398 24.53 18.99 5.19
N ASP A 399 24.16 17.72 5.03
CA ASP A 399 22.88 17.19 5.49
C ASP A 399 22.84 16.88 6.99
N VAL A 400 23.92 16.33 7.55
CA VAL A 400 24.00 15.90 8.96
C VAL A 400 24.39 17.04 9.88
N GLY A 401 25.17 18.02 9.40
CA GLY A 401 25.58 19.19 10.18
C GLY A 401 26.98 19.17 10.77
N CYS A 402 27.86 18.31 10.29
CA CYS A 402 29.22 18.13 10.83
C CYS A 402 30.19 19.20 10.30
N MET A 403 30.13 20.42 10.86
CA MET A 403 30.87 21.58 10.36
C MET A 403 32.38 21.47 10.59
N ASP A 404 32.82 21.05 11.78
CA ASP A 404 34.24 21.01 12.14
C ASP A 404 34.99 20.00 11.27
N GLU A 405 34.38 18.84 11.03
CA GLU A 405 34.95 17.80 10.17
C GLU A 405 34.93 18.20 8.70
N ALA A 406 33.90 18.91 8.23
CA ALA A 406 33.87 19.43 6.87
C ALA A 406 34.99 20.45 6.62
N VAL A 407 35.35 21.27 7.62
CA VAL A 407 36.50 22.19 7.53
C VAL A 407 37.81 21.40 7.48
N GLU A 408 37.97 20.36 8.32
CA GLU A 408 39.15 19.46 8.26
C GLU A 408 39.29 18.82 6.87
N ILE A 409 38.19 18.29 6.31
CA ILE A 409 38.15 17.67 4.99
C ILE A 409 38.44 18.69 3.87
N PHE A 410 37.96 19.93 4.00
CA PHE A 410 38.17 20.97 3.00
C PHE A 410 39.61 21.48 2.95
N GLU A 411 40.22 21.74 4.11
CA GLU A 411 41.65 22.10 4.18
C GLU A 411 42.54 20.94 3.72
N ASP A 412 42.12 19.70 3.99
CA ASP A 412 42.77 18.50 3.50
C ASP A 412 42.66 18.34 1.97
N MET A 413 41.51 18.64 1.36
CA MET A 413 41.33 18.65 -0.09
C MET A 413 42.21 19.71 -0.76
N LYS A 414 42.26 20.94 -0.21
CA LYS A 414 43.15 22.03 -0.69
C LYS A 414 44.63 21.68 -0.60
N SER A 415 45.01 20.99 0.47
CA SER A 415 46.40 20.56 0.71
C SER A 415 46.81 19.40 -0.21
N SER A 416 45.84 18.74 -0.85
CA SER A 416 46.10 17.68 -1.81
C SER A 416 46.61 18.26 -3.15
N ARG A 417 47.70 17.68 -3.67
CA ARG A 417 48.25 18.09 -4.98
C ARG A 417 47.44 17.52 -6.17
N THR A 418 46.52 16.59 -5.91
CA THR A 418 45.82 15.79 -6.92
C THR A 418 44.35 16.17 -7.11
N CYS A 419 43.71 16.83 -6.14
CA CYS A 419 42.28 17.17 -6.18
C CYS A 419 42.08 18.62 -5.72
N GLN A 420 41.42 19.45 -6.54
CA GLN A 420 41.07 20.82 -6.20
C GLN A 420 39.56 20.92 -5.95
N PRO A 421 39.10 21.77 -5.00
CA PRO A 421 37.67 21.98 -4.76
C PRO A 421 36.93 22.44 -6.02
N ASP A 422 35.77 21.85 -6.29
CA ASP A 422 34.91 22.21 -7.42
C ASP A 422 33.69 23.03 -6.96
N ASN A 423 32.88 23.50 -7.91
CA ASN A 423 31.68 24.30 -7.61
C ASN A 423 30.67 23.54 -6.73
N PHE A 424 30.65 22.21 -6.82
CA PHE A 424 29.81 21.38 -5.96
C PHE A 424 30.32 21.40 -4.52
N THR A 425 31.63 21.23 -4.31
CA THR A 425 32.29 21.38 -3.00
C THR A 425 31.94 22.72 -2.35
N TYR A 426 32.10 23.82 -3.09
CA TYR A 426 31.76 25.15 -2.59
C TYR A 426 30.27 25.32 -2.28
N SER A 427 29.37 24.78 -3.12
CA SER A 427 27.92 24.83 -2.87
C SER A 427 27.50 24.06 -1.61
N CYS A 428 28.09 22.89 -1.35
CA CYS A 428 27.83 22.10 -0.15
C CYS A 428 28.29 22.82 1.12
N LEU A 429 29.48 23.42 1.10
CA LEU A 429 30.00 24.20 2.23
C LEU A 429 29.12 25.43 2.52
N ILE A 430 28.76 26.21 1.50
CA ILE A 430 27.88 27.39 1.66
C ILE A 430 26.52 26.97 2.24
N ASN A 431 25.95 25.86 1.76
CA ASN A 431 24.69 25.33 2.29
C ASN A 431 24.80 24.91 3.75
N MET A 432 25.89 24.26 4.15
CA MET A 432 26.14 23.82 5.53
C MET A 432 26.20 25.00 6.51
N TYR A 433 26.93 26.07 6.15
CA TYR A 433 26.97 27.29 6.97
C TYR A 433 25.63 28.03 7.02
N SER A 434 24.82 27.90 5.97
CA SER A 434 23.49 28.53 5.90
C SER A 434 22.40 27.84 6.71
N SER A 435 22.56 26.54 7.01
CA SER A 435 21.54 25.73 7.69
C SER A 435 21.70 25.69 9.21
N HIS A 436 22.94 25.69 9.72
CA HIS A 436 23.23 25.50 11.15
C HIS A 436 23.06 26.73 12.06
N LEU A 437 23.08 27.94 11.51
CA LEU A 437 23.07 29.16 12.33
C LEU A 437 21.66 29.68 12.68
N LYS A 438 20.60 28.96 12.31
CA LYS A 438 19.26 29.16 12.90
C LYS A 438 19.20 28.78 14.39
N GLN A 439 20.20 28.09 14.94
CA GLN A 439 20.22 27.67 16.35
C GLN A 439 21.04 28.58 17.28
N THR A 440 21.85 29.51 16.76
CA THR A 440 22.68 30.41 17.58
C THR A 440 22.30 31.88 17.37
N GLU A 441 21.01 32.18 17.25
CA GLU A 441 20.52 33.55 17.46
C GLU A 441 20.44 33.84 18.97
N SER A 442 21.61 33.98 19.58
CA SER A 442 21.73 34.69 20.84
C SER A 442 23.06 35.44 20.87
N LEU A 443 22.96 36.74 20.64
CA LEU A 443 23.90 37.80 21.05
C LEU A 443 25.30 37.74 20.41
N GLU A 444 25.46 38.38 19.24
CA GLU A 444 26.54 39.36 18.98
C GLU A 444 26.36 40.04 17.61
N SER A 445 26.61 41.34 17.55
CA SER A 445 26.27 42.29 16.48
C SER A 445 27.19 42.25 15.25
N SER A 446 27.70 41.08 14.86
CA SER A 446 28.34 40.89 13.56
C SER A 446 28.02 39.49 13.04
N ASN A 447 27.33 39.36 11.90
CA ASN A 447 26.90 38.07 11.36
C ASN A 447 28.11 37.16 11.03
N PRO A 448 28.42 36.12 11.84
CA PRO A 448 29.65 35.33 11.69
C PRO A 448 29.65 34.50 10.39
N TRP A 449 28.47 34.11 9.91
CA TRP A 449 28.30 33.35 8.67
C TRP A 449 28.63 34.16 7.43
N GLU A 450 28.37 35.47 7.41
CA GLU A 450 28.69 36.30 6.24
C GLU A 450 30.20 36.38 6.05
N GLN A 451 30.97 36.42 7.13
CA GLN A 451 32.44 36.39 7.09
C GLN A 451 32.96 35.03 6.63
N GLN A 452 32.39 33.92 7.10
CA GLN A 452 32.80 32.58 6.69
C GLN A 452 32.38 32.26 5.25
N VAL A 453 31.16 32.58 4.85
CA VAL A 453 30.70 32.48 3.45
C VAL A 453 31.54 33.37 2.55
N SER A 454 31.89 34.60 2.96
CA SER A 454 32.81 35.47 2.20
C SER A 454 34.22 34.87 2.07
N THR A 455 34.71 34.18 3.10
CA THR A 455 36.01 33.48 3.05
C THR A 455 35.98 32.29 2.07
N ILE A 456 34.88 31.54 2.05
CA ILE A 456 34.65 30.44 1.10
C ILE A 456 34.55 30.97 -0.33
N LEU A 457 33.76 32.05 -0.53
CA LEU A 457 33.59 32.70 -1.83
C LEU A 457 34.90 33.31 -2.36
N LYS A 458 35.77 33.84 -1.49
CA LYS A 458 37.13 34.27 -1.86
C LYS A 458 38.01 33.12 -2.36
N GLY A 459 37.78 31.90 -1.86
CA GLY A 459 38.49 30.69 -2.31
C GLY A 459 38.17 30.25 -3.74
N ILE A 460 36.99 30.63 -4.27
CA ILE A 460 36.54 30.26 -5.63
C ILE A 460 37.41 30.96 -6.71
N GLY A 461 38.17 32.00 -6.34
CA GLY A 461 39.05 32.76 -7.23
C GLY A 461 38.30 33.73 -8.14
N ASP A 462 39.02 34.49 -8.97
CA ASP A 462 38.45 35.51 -9.85
C ASP A 462 38.06 34.97 -11.25
N MET A 463 38.32 33.69 -11.55
CA MET A 463 38.01 33.03 -12.82
C MET A 463 36.74 32.16 -12.75
N VAL A 464 35.67 32.66 -12.13
CA VAL A 464 34.38 31.94 -12.03
C VAL A 464 33.58 32.15 -13.31
N SER A 465 33.12 31.07 -13.94
CA SER A 465 32.23 31.21 -15.11
C SER A 465 30.80 31.51 -14.68
N GLU A 466 30.03 32.14 -15.57
CA GLU A 466 28.62 32.49 -15.31
C GLU A 466 27.76 31.25 -15.01
N GLY A 467 28.06 30.11 -15.65
CA GLY A 467 27.39 28.84 -15.41
C GLY A 467 27.63 28.29 -14.00
N ASP A 468 28.78 28.60 -13.40
CA ASP A 468 29.15 28.16 -12.06
C ASP A 468 28.35 28.91 -11.00
N VAL A 469 28.14 30.21 -11.19
CA VAL A 469 27.30 31.03 -10.28
C VAL A 469 25.85 30.56 -10.32
N ILE A 470 25.31 30.30 -11.52
CA ILE A 470 23.96 29.76 -11.68
C ILE A 470 23.84 28.38 -11.03
N PHE A 471 24.85 27.52 -11.19
CA PHE A 471 24.87 26.19 -10.56
C PHE A 471 24.85 26.30 -9.03
N ILE A 472 25.69 27.17 -8.45
CA ILE A 472 25.74 27.40 -7.00
C ILE A 472 24.38 27.89 -6.51
N LEU A 473 23.83 28.98 -7.07
CA LEU A 473 22.55 29.55 -6.62
C LEU A 473 21.38 28.55 -6.72
N ASN A 474 21.31 27.74 -7.79
CA ASN A 474 20.26 26.73 -7.95
C ASN A 474 20.36 25.57 -6.94
N LYS A 475 21.56 25.30 -6.43
CA LYS A 475 21.83 24.28 -5.41
C LYS A 475 21.66 24.80 -3.99
N MET A 476 21.48 26.11 -3.80
CA MET A 476 21.31 26.68 -2.47
C MET A 476 19.96 26.32 -1.86
N VAL A 477 19.94 26.15 -0.53
CA VAL A 477 18.73 25.83 0.24
C VAL A 477 18.20 27.05 0.99
N ASN A 478 19.09 27.92 1.47
CA ASN A 478 18.72 29.10 2.26
C ASN A 478 18.58 30.35 1.36
N PRO A 479 17.40 31.00 1.34
CA PRO A 479 17.15 32.15 0.48
C PRO A 479 17.92 33.42 0.89
N ASN A 480 18.17 33.64 2.19
CA ASN A 480 18.91 34.80 2.68
C ASN A 480 20.40 34.71 2.32
N THR A 481 20.99 33.51 2.48
CA THR A 481 22.37 33.25 2.05
C THR A 481 22.47 33.34 0.53
N ALA A 482 21.47 32.88 -0.22
CA ALA A 482 21.46 33.01 -1.69
C ALA A 482 21.40 34.46 -2.14
N SER A 483 20.64 35.32 -1.46
CA SER A 483 20.64 36.76 -1.68
C SER A 483 22.02 37.39 -1.41
N PHE A 484 22.70 36.97 -0.33
CA PHE A 484 24.07 37.41 -0.04
C PHE A 484 25.08 36.97 -1.11
N VAL A 485 25.03 35.70 -1.52
CA VAL A 485 25.88 35.15 -2.58
C VAL A 485 25.63 35.85 -3.92
N LEU A 486 24.36 36.08 -4.26
CA LEU A 486 23.96 36.85 -5.45
C LEU A 486 24.59 38.25 -5.43
N ARG A 487 24.45 38.99 -4.32
CA ARG A 487 25.04 40.33 -4.17
C ARG A 487 26.57 40.32 -4.28
N TYR A 488 27.23 39.32 -3.71
CA TYR A 488 28.68 39.17 -3.80
C TYR A 488 29.14 39.05 -5.26
N PHE A 489 28.48 38.21 -6.06
CA PHE A 489 28.84 38.03 -7.46
C PHE A 489 28.44 39.22 -8.33
N LEU A 490 27.25 39.79 -8.15
CA LEU A 490 26.79 40.98 -8.87
C LEU A 490 27.68 42.22 -8.64
N ASN A 491 28.41 42.27 -7.52
CA ASN A 491 29.31 43.39 -7.20
C ASN A 491 30.75 43.15 -7.68
N LYS A 492 31.12 41.91 -8.04
CA LYS A 492 32.46 41.53 -8.48
C LYS A 492 32.58 41.30 -9.98
N ILE A 493 31.51 40.85 -10.62
CA ILE A 493 31.48 40.46 -12.04
C ILE A 493 30.49 41.36 -12.76
N ASN A 494 30.91 41.99 -13.86
CA ASN A 494 30.02 42.74 -14.73
C ASN A 494 29.24 41.76 -15.63
N PHE A 495 28.02 41.43 -15.23
CA PHE A 495 27.11 40.62 -16.02
C PHE A 495 26.41 41.46 -17.11
N THR A 496 25.96 40.82 -18.19
CA THR A 496 24.99 41.44 -19.09
C THR A 496 23.61 41.47 -18.44
N THR A 497 22.76 42.44 -18.79
CA THR A 497 21.41 42.63 -18.22
C THR A 497 20.54 41.37 -18.27
N ASP A 498 20.61 40.59 -19.36
CA ASP A 498 19.86 39.33 -19.50
C ASP A 498 20.34 38.23 -18.52
N LYS A 499 21.60 38.27 -18.11
CA LYS A 499 22.20 37.27 -17.22
C LYS A 499 21.98 37.61 -15.75
N GLU A 500 21.97 38.90 -15.41
CA GLU A 500 21.49 39.36 -14.10
C GLU A 500 20.06 38.90 -13.84
N LEU A 501 19.18 39.00 -14.85
CA LEU A 501 17.81 38.50 -14.78
C LEU A 501 17.74 36.99 -14.47
N ILE A 502 18.61 36.18 -15.06
CA ILE A 502 18.67 34.72 -14.78
C ILE A 502 19.07 34.46 -13.32
N LEU A 503 20.05 35.20 -12.79
CA LEU A 503 20.52 35.07 -11.40
C LEU A 503 19.46 35.51 -10.38
N TYR A 504 18.76 36.62 -10.65
CA TYR A 504 17.61 37.05 -9.85
C TYR A 504 16.48 36.02 -9.90
N ASN A 505 16.15 35.48 -11.07
CA ASN A 505 15.12 34.46 -11.22
C ASN A 505 15.45 33.12 -10.54
N ALA A 506 16.72 32.70 -10.54
CA ALA A 506 17.17 31.52 -9.79
C ALA A 506 16.97 31.71 -8.28
N THR A 507 17.32 32.90 -7.77
CA THR A 507 17.20 33.26 -6.36
C THR A 507 15.73 33.43 -5.94
N LEU A 508 14.91 34.10 -6.75
CA LEU A 508 13.47 34.26 -6.51
C LEU A 508 12.74 32.90 -6.49
N ASN A 509 13.16 31.94 -7.32
CA ASN A 509 12.65 30.58 -7.25
C ASN A 509 13.01 29.86 -5.95
N LEU A 510 14.14 30.19 -5.33
CA LEU A 510 14.50 29.64 -4.03
C LEU A 510 13.59 30.21 -2.93
N PHE A 511 13.36 31.53 -2.91
CA PHE A 511 12.38 32.16 -2.02
C PHE A 511 10.97 31.56 -2.16
N ARG A 512 10.56 31.23 -3.39
CA ARG A 512 9.31 30.50 -3.66
C ARG A 512 9.27 29.14 -2.98
N LYS A 513 10.34 28.35 -3.11
CA LYS A 513 10.43 27.01 -2.50
C LYS A 513 10.44 27.08 -0.97
N SER A 514 11.09 28.08 -0.39
CA SER A 514 11.16 28.28 1.06
C SER A 514 9.91 28.95 1.65
N ARG A 515 8.95 29.38 0.82
CA ARG A 515 7.75 30.15 1.21
C ARG A 515 8.07 31.45 1.96
N ASP A 516 9.23 32.05 1.68
CA ASP A 516 9.63 33.34 2.24
C ASP A 516 9.22 34.44 1.25
N PHE A 517 8.00 34.93 1.44
CA PHE A 517 7.33 35.84 0.52
C PHE A 517 7.79 37.29 0.69
N GLU A 518 8.11 37.71 1.92
CA GLU A 518 8.61 39.05 2.21
C GLU A 518 10.02 39.25 1.66
N GLY A 519 10.89 38.24 1.79
CA GLY A 519 12.22 38.27 1.20
C GLY A 519 12.19 38.29 -0.34
N ALA A 520 11.24 37.59 -0.97
CA ALA A 520 11.04 37.63 -2.42
C ALA A 520 10.67 39.03 -2.92
N GLU A 521 9.77 39.73 -2.23
CA GLU A 521 9.38 41.11 -2.57
C GLU A 521 10.56 42.07 -2.46
N LYS A 522 11.34 42.01 -1.38
CA LYS A 522 12.55 42.84 -1.21
C LYS A 522 13.57 42.60 -2.33
N LEU A 523 13.77 41.34 -2.73
CA LEU A 523 14.71 40.99 -3.81
C LEU A 523 14.19 41.46 -5.18
N PHE A 524 12.88 41.41 -5.40
CA PHE A 524 12.26 41.92 -6.63
C PHE A 524 12.37 43.45 -6.72
N ASP A 525 12.17 44.17 -5.62
CA ASP A 525 12.37 45.62 -5.58
C ASP A 525 13.85 46.00 -5.81
N GLU A 526 14.79 45.22 -5.26
CA GLU A 526 16.23 45.39 -5.53
C GLU A 526 16.55 45.20 -7.02
N MET A 527 15.98 44.16 -7.66
CA MET A 527 16.14 43.91 -9.09
C MET A 527 15.66 45.12 -9.93
N LEU A 528 14.51 45.70 -9.55
CA LEU A 528 13.98 46.90 -10.21
C LEU A 528 14.86 48.14 -9.98
N GLN A 529 15.39 48.33 -8.77
CA GLN A 529 16.28 49.44 -8.43
C GLN A 529 17.60 49.40 -9.21
N ARG A 530 18.11 48.20 -9.53
CA ARG A 530 19.29 48.03 -10.40
C ARG A 530 18.99 48.18 -11.89
N GLY A 531 17.74 48.39 -12.28
CA GLY A 531 17.33 48.58 -13.67
C GLY A 531 17.15 47.28 -14.47
N VAL A 532 17.13 46.12 -13.82
CA VAL A 532 16.88 44.82 -14.46
C VAL A 532 15.39 44.66 -14.71
N LYS A 533 14.98 44.55 -15.98
CA LYS A 533 13.56 44.46 -16.35
C LYS A 533 13.03 43.04 -16.10
N PRO A 534 11.93 42.87 -15.34
CA PRO A 534 11.29 41.57 -15.17
C PRO A 534 10.71 41.03 -16.47
N ASN A 535 10.64 39.71 -16.59
CA ASN A 535 9.95 39.02 -17.68
C ASN A 535 8.72 38.23 -17.14
N ASN A 536 7.96 37.59 -18.04
CA ASN A 536 6.79 36.78 -17.65
C ASN A 536 7.13 35.69 -16.62
N PHE A 537 8.33 35.10 -16.69
CA PHE A 537 8.77 34.09 -15.72
C PHE A 537 8.99 34.69 -14.32
N THR A 538 9.57 35.89 -14.24
CA THR A 538 9.72 36.64 -12.98
C THR A 538 8.36 36.96 -12.38
N PHE A 539 7.41 37.47 -13.18
CA PHE A 539 6.05 37.77 -12.71
C PHE A 539 5.30 36.51 -12.26
N SER A 540 5.39 35.40 -13.01
CA SER A 540 4.79 34.11 -12.62
C SER A 540 5.37 33.57 -11.30
N THR A 541 6.69 33.68 -11.13
CA THR A 541 7.37 33.27 -9.88
C THR A 541 6.92 34.15 -8.71
N MET A 542 6.87 35.46 -8.91
CA MET A 542 6.44 36.44 -7.90
C MET A 542 4.96 36.29 -7.53
N VAL A 543 4.08 36.07 -8.49
CA VAL A 543 2.64 35.81 -8.27
C VAL A 543 2.43 34.59 -7.37
N ASN A 544 3.21 33.53 -7.60
CA ASN A 544 3.18 32.33 -6.75
C ASN A 544 3.80 32.54 -5.36
N CYS A 545 4.59 33.60 -5.18
CA CYS A 545 5.19 34.01 -3.91
C CYS A 545 4.41 35.11 -3.19
N ALA A 546 3.45 35.78 -3.80
CA ALA A 546 2.94 37.02 -3.25
C ALA A 546 1.78 36.79 -2.29
N ASN A 547 1.78 37.50 -1.16
CA ASN A 547 0.57 37.71 -0.36
C ASN A 547 -0.44 38.63 -1.09
N LYS A 548 0.04 39.42 -2.05
CA LYS A 548 -0.75 40.38 -2.85
C LYS A 548 -0.55 40.19 -4.37
N PRO A 549 -0.99 39.06 -4.94
CA PRO A 549 -0.79 38.77 -6.37
C PRO A 549 -1.49 39.79 -7.31
N VAL A 550 -2.50 40.51 -6.83
CA VAL A 550 -3.24 41.55 -7.58
C VAL A 550 -2.31 42.71 -8.00
N GLU A 551 -1.58 43.29 -7.04
CA GLU A 551 -0.75 44.48 -7.27
C GLU A 551 0.40 44.17 -8.24
N LEU A 552 0.92 42.93 -8.19
CA LEU A 552 1.98 42.46 -9.10
C LEU A 552 1.45 42.17 -10.51
N PHE A 553 0.24 41.59 -10.61
CA PHE A 553 -0.40 41.34 -11.89
C PHE A 553 -0.81 42.64 -12.61
N GLU A 554 -1.31 43.64 -11.88
CA GLU A 554 -1.60 44.96 -12.44
C GLU A 554 -0.31 45.70 -12.86
N LYS A 555 0.76 45.61 -12.06
CA LYS A 555 2.08 46.15 -12.42
C LYS A 555 2.62 45.58 -13.73
N MET A 556 2.36 44.31 -14.05
CA MET A 556 2.83 43.65 -15.28
C MET A 556 2.40 44.41 -16.55
N SER A 557 1.15 44.89 -16.59
CA SER A 557 0.63 45.70 -17.70
C SER A 557 1.35 47.05 -17.84
N GLY A 558 1.76 47.65 -16.71
CA GLY A 558 2.53 48.90 -16.68
C GLY A 558 3.96 48.78 -17.24
N PHE A 559 4.51 47.55 -17.31
CA PHE A 559 5.79 47.27 -17.96
C PHE A 559 5.67 46.88 -19.44
N GLY A 560 4.45 46.89 -20.01
CA GLY A 560 4.19 46.56 -21.41
C GLY A 560 4.17 45.06 -21.72
N TYR A 561 3.99 44.21 -20.71
CA TYR A 561 3.85 42.76 -20.89
C TYR A 561 2.38 42.35 -20.74
N GLU A 562 1.87 41.61 -21.73
CA GLU A 562 0.57 40.95 -21.63
C GLU A 562 0.68 39.64 -20.84
N PRO A 563 -0.24 39.38 -19.89
CA PRO A 563 -0.28 38.12 -19.17
C PRO A 563 -0.39 36.93 -20.12
N ASP A 564 0.57 36.01 -20.06
CA ASP A 564 0.46 34.75 -20.78
C ASP A 564 -0.47 33.78 -20.05
N GLY A 565 -0.93 32.72 -20.75
CA GLY A 565 -1.83 31.72 -20.18
C GLY A 565 -1.30 31.05 -18.90
N ILE A 566 0.03 30.94 -18.76
CA ILE A 566 0.69 30.37 -17.58
C ILE A 566 0.54 31.31 -16.38
N THR A 567 0.75 32.62 -16.58
CA THR A 567 0.58 33.65 -15.56
C THR A 567 -0.87 33.73 -15.11
N CYS A 568 -1.83 33.64 -16.03
CA CYS A 568 -3.26 33.65 -15.70
C CYS A 568 -3.70 32.39 -14.94
N SER A 569 -3.23 31.21 -15.34
CA SER A 569 -3.50 29.95 -14.63
C SER A 569 -2.95 29.99 -13.20
N ALA A 570 -1.72 30.50 -13.02
CA ALA A 570 -1.10 30.68 -11.71
C ALA A 570 -1.89 31.65 -10.82
N MET A 571 -2.42 32.74 -11.37
CA MET A 571 -3.24 33.70 -10.63
C MET A 571 -4.57 33.11 -10.15
N VAL A 572 -5.30 32.40 -11.04
CA VAL A 572 -6.56 31.72 -10.67
C VAL A 572 -6.30 30.67 -9.59
N TYR A 573 -5.23 29.90 -9.73
CA TYR A 573 -4.78 28.93 -8.75
C TYR A 573 -4.45 29.58 -7.38
N ALA A 574 -3.71 30.69 -7.38
CA ALA A 574 -3.34 31.41 -6.17
C ALA A 574 -4.57 31.95 -5.42
N TYR A 575 -5.51 32.61 -6.11
CA TYR A 575 -6.73 33.12 -5.46
C TYR A 575 -7.62 31.99 -4.91
N ALA A 576 -7.71 30.88 -5.63
CA ALA A 576 -8.49 29.73 -5.19
C ALA A 576 -7.87 29.07 -3.94
N LEU A 577 -6.54 29.03 -3.81
CA LEU A 577 -5.86 28.56 -2.59
C LEU A 577 -6.02 29.53 -1.41
N SER A 578 -6.01 30.83 -1.66
CA SER A 578 -6.24 31.87 -0.64
C SER A 578 -7.72 32.03 -0.26
N ASN A 579 -8.61 31.20 -0.82
CA ASN A 579 -10.06 31.23 -0.60
C ASN A 579 -10.72 32.59 -0.88
N ASN A 580 -10.14 33.39 -1.80
CA ASN A 580 -10.67 34.69 -2.19
C ASN A 580 -11.64 34.52 -3.37
N VAL A 581 -12.88 34.12 -3.05
CA VAL A 581 -13.89 33.68 -4.03
C VAL A 581 -14.18 34.76 -5.07
N ASP A 582 -14.43 36.00 -4.66
CA ASP A 582 -14.84 37.07 -5.58
C ASP A 582 -13.77 37.39 -6.64
N LYS A 583 -12.50 37.40 -6.23
CA LYS A 583 -11.37 37.67 -7.13
C LYS A 583 -11.01 36.47 -8.00
N ALA A 584 -11.11 35.25 -7.46
CA ALA A 584 -10.91 34.03 -8.25
C ALA A 584 -11.96 33.93 -9.37
N VAL A 585 -13.22 34.27 -9.07
CA VAL A 585 -14.33 34.22 -10.02
C VAL A 585 -14.22 35.31 -11.08
N SER A 586 -13.94 36.56 -10.69
CA SER A 586 -13.82 37.65 -11.67
C SER A 586 -12.68 37.41 -12.66
N LEU A 587 -11.56 36.85 -12.19
CA LEU A 587 -10.45 36.50 -13.06
C LEU A 587 -10.75 35.27 -13.93
N TYR A 588 -11.46 34.29 -13.39
CA TYR A 588 -11.94 33.14 -14.16
C TYR A 588 -12.90 33.56 -15.28
N ASP A 589 -13.89 34.41 -14.98
CA ASP A 589 -14.84 34.91 -15.98
C ASP A 589 -14.12 35.70 -17.08
N ARG A 590 -13.12 36.50 -16.71
CA ARG A 590 -12.24 37.19 -17.68
C ARG A 590 -11.43 36.19 -18.51
N ALA A 591 -10.87 35.16 -17.88
CA ALA A 591 -10.12 34.11 -18.57
C ALA A 591 -10.95 33.38 -19.62
N ILE A 592 -12.24 33.13 -19.32
CA ILE A 592 -13.18 32.52 -20.26
C ILE A 592 -13.54 33.50 -21.39
N ALA A 593 -13.83 34.77 -21.07
CA ALA A 593 -14.18 35.79 -22.06
C ALA A 593 -13.05 36.04 -23.07
N GLU A 594 -11.82 36.10 -22.59
CA GLU A 594 -10.61 36.33 -23.40
C GLU A 594 -10.00 35.03 -23.97
N LYS A 595 -10.61 33.87 -23.71
CA LYS A 595 -10.18 32.53 -24.19
C LYS A 595 -8.76 32.16 -23.78
N TRP A 596 -8.38 32.44 -22.54
CA TRP A 596 -7.07 32.04 -22.01
C TRP A 596 -6.99 30.52 -21.79
N CYS A 597 -5.79 29.96 -21.93
CA CYS A 597 -5.52 28.54 -21.65
C CYS A 597 -5.30 28.31 -20.15
N LEU A 598 -6.35 27.88 -19.44
CA LEU A 598 -6.24 27.43 -18.05
C LEU A 598 -5.86 25.95 -17.98
N ASP A 599 -5.00 25.58 -17.04
CA ASP A 599 -4.60 24.20 -16.82
C ASP A 599 -5.51 23.46 -15.82
N ALA A 600 -5.34 22.14 -15.73
CA ALA A 600 -6.12 21.30 -14.83
C ALA A 600 -5.91 21.63 -13.33
N ALA A 601 -4.77 22.24 -12.96
CA ALA A 601 -4.50 22.62 -11.57
C ALA A 601 -5.33 23.83 -11.16
N ALA A 602 -5.47 24.85 -12.01
CA ALA A 602 -6.35 25.99 -11.79
C ALA A 602 -7.82 25.55 -11.62
N PHE A 603 -8.32 24.68 -12.50
CA PHE A 603 -9.67 24.11 -12.36
C PHE A 603 -9.85 23.33 -11.06
N SER A 604 -8.87 22.48 -10.69
CA SER A 604 -8.93 21.70 -9.45
C SER A 604 -8.95 22.61 -8.22
N ALA A 605 -8.20 23.71 -8.22
CA ALA A 605 -8.19 24.69 -7.15
C ALA A 605 -9.54 25.43 -7.04
N LEU A 606 -10.13 25.84 -8.17
CA LEU A 606 -11.48 26.45 -8.18
C LEU A 606 -12.55 25.51 -7.62
N ILE A 607 -12.53 24.23 -8.01
CA ILE A 607 -13.44 23.22 -7.47
C ILE A 607 -13.24 23.06 -5.96
N LYS A 608 -11.99 23.03 -5.49
CA LYS A 608 -11.67 22.94 -4.06
C LYS A 608 -12.20 24.14 -3.28
N MET A 609 -12.00 25.35 -3.81
CA MET A 609 -12.49 26.60 -3.23
C MET A 609 -14.02 26.57 -3.09
N TYR A 610 -14.75 26.25 -4.16
CA TYR A 610 -16.22 26.14 -4.09
C TYR A 610 -16.68 25.03 -3.15
N SER A 611 -15.94 23.92 -3.05
CA SER A 611 -16.22 22.84 -2.10
C SER A 611 -16.04 23.29 -0.65
N MET A 612 -15.06 24.15 -0.36
CA MET A 612 -14.86 24.72 0.98
C MET A 612 -15.93 25.76 1.33
N ALA A 613 -16.42 26.50 0.33
CA ALA A 613 -17.55 27.43 0.49
C ALA A 613 -18.92 26.72 0.58
N GLY A 614 -18.97 25.38 0.49
CA GLY A 614 -20.22 24.61 0.51
C GLY A 614 -21.08 24.72 -0.75
N ASN A 615 -20.58 25.36 -1.82
CA ASN A 615 -21.31 25.53 -3.07
C ASN A 615 -21.01 24.40 -4.06
N TYR A 616 -21.57 23.22 -3.77
CA TYR A 616 -21.28 22.00 -4.54
C TYR A 616 -21.84 22.01 -5.97
N ASP A 617 -22.88 22.80 -6.24
CA ASP A 617 -23.43 22.92 -7.60
C ASP A 617 -22.49 23.69 -8.53
N ARG A 618 -21.79 24.70 -8.00
CA ARG A 618 -20.72 25.39 -8.73
C ARG A 618 -19.53 24.48 -8.99
N CYS A 619 -19.15 23.60 -8.06
CA CYS A 619 -18.10 22.59 -8.29
C CYS A 619 -18.37 21.76 -9.56
N LEU A 620 -19.61 21.27 -9.71
CA LEU A 620 -20.02 20.49 -10.88
C LEU A 620 -20.04 21.34 -12.15
N LYS A 621 -20.48 22.61 -12.07
CA LYS A 621 -20.47 23.52 -13.22
C LYS A 621 -19.06 23.78 -13.74
N ILE A 622 -18.11 24.10 -12.85
CA ILE A 622 -16.70 24.30 -13.20
C ILE A 622 -16.10 23.03 -13.82
N TYR A 623 -16.45 21.85 -13.30
CA TYR A 623 -16.04 20.58 -13.89
C TYR A 623 -16.59 20.34 -15.31
N GLN A 624 -17.84 20.73 -15.58
CA GLN A 624 -18.40 20.63 -16.93
C GLN A 624 -17.74 21.63 -17.88
N GLU A 625 -17.48 22.86 -17.43
CA GLU A 625 -16.77 23.88 -18.21
C GLU A 625 -15.34 23.43 -18.57
N MET A 626 -14.62 22.82 -17.63
CA MET A 626 -13.32 22.19 -17.87
C MET A 626 -13.38 21.18 -19.04
N LYS A 627 -14.44 20.36 -19.10
CA LYS A 627 -14.65 19.39 -20.18
C LYS A 627 -15.00 20.04 -21.52
N VAL A 628 -15.85 21.07 -21.51
CA VAL A 628 -16.21 21.84 -22.72
C VAL A 628 -14.99 22.51 -23.34
N LEU A 629 -14.06 22.98 -22.51
CA LEU A 629 -12.79 23.58 -22.94
C LEU A 629 -11.74 22.56 -23.38
N GLY A 630 -12.04 21.26 -23.32
CA GLY A 630 -11.14 20.18 -23.73
C GLY A 630 -9.98 19.93 -22.75
N VAL A 631 -10.01 20.49 -21.54
CA VAL A 631 -8.98 20.27 -20.52
C VAL A 631 -9.24 18.93 -19.85
N LYS A 632 -8.29 17.99 -19.95
CA LYS A 632 -8.45 16.64 -19.39
C LYS A 632 -8.35 16.64 -17.86
N PRO A 633 -9.38 16.14 -17.15
CA PRO A 633 -9.32 15.98 -15.69
C PRO A 633 -8.21 15.02 -15.27
N ASN A 634 -7.52 15.34 -14.18
CA ASN A 634 -6.50 14.48 -13.57
C ASN A 634 -7.00 13.88 -12.24
N VAL A 635 -6.18 13.04 -11.62
CA VAL A 635 -6.52 12.37 -10.34
C VAL A 635 -6.90 13.39 -9.25
N VAL A 636 -6.20 14.53 -9.17
CA VAL A 636 -6.48 15.60 -8.19
C VAL A 636 -7.86 16.22 -8.43
N THR A 637 -8.26 16.45 -9.68
CA THR A 637 -9.59 16.97 -10.02
C THR A 637 -10.68 16.01 -9.54
N TYR A 638 -10.53 14.70 -9.84
CA TYR A 638 -11.50 13.68 -9.43
C TYR A 638 -11.59 13.54 -7.92
N ASN A 639 -10.46 13.49 -7.21
CA ASN A 639 -10.44 13.39 -5.74
C ASN A 639 -11.10 14.60 -5.07
N THR A 640 -10.85 15.80 -5.60
CA THR A 640 -11.47 17.04 -5.10
C THR A 640 -13.00 17.00 -5.28
N LEU A 641 -13.47 16.51 -6.43
CA LEU A 641 -14.90 16.34 -6.68
C LEU A 641 -15.54 15.27 -5.79
N LEU A 642 -14.87 14.12 -5.60
CA LEU A 642 -15.36 13.05 -4.72
C LEU A 642 -15.49 13.55 -3.27
N GLY A 643 -14.47 14.27 -2.77
CA GLY A 643 -14.53 14.91 -1.44
C GLY A 643 -15.63 15.96 -1.34
N ALA A 644 -15.88 16.74 -2.40
CA ALA A 644 -16.99 17.68 -2.45
C ALA A 644 -18.36 16.97 -2.40
N MET A 645 -18.52 15.88 -3.16
CA MET A 645 -19.76 15.10 -3.18
C MET A 645 -20.02 14.37 -1.85
N LEU A 646 -18.96 13.94 -1.16
CA LEU A 646 -19.04 13.38 0.19
C LEU A 646 -19.66 14.39 1.16
N LYS A 647 -19.13 15.62 1.22
CA LYS A 647 -19.64 16.68 2.10
C LYS A 647 -21.04 17.18 1.71
N ALA A 648 -21.42 17.00 0.46
CA ALA A 648 -22.76 17.31 -0.04
C ALA A 648 -23.78 16.19 0.21
N GLU A 649 -23.35 15.04 0.76
CA GLU A 649 -24.15 13.81 0.89
C GLU A 649 -24.76 13.33 -0.45
N LYS A 650 -24.14 13.71 -1.59
CA LYS A 650 -24.60 13.36 -2.95
C LYS A 650 -23.96 12.05 -3.42
N HIS A 651 -24.19 10.95 -2.70
CA HIS A 651 -23.51 9.66 -2.91
C HIS A 651 -23.66 9.09 -4.34
N ARG A 652 -24.82 9.28 -4.99
CA ARG A 652 -25.05 8.83 -6.38
C ARG A 652 -24.16 9.55 -7.39
N GLN A 653 -23.87 10.84 -7.16
CA GLN A 653 -23.01 11.62 -8.03
C GLN A 653 -21.55 11.21 -7.86
N ALA A 654 -21.11 10.93 -6.62
CA ALA A 654 -19.77 10.37 -6.37
C ALA A 654 -19.54 9.06 -7.16
N LYS A 655 -20.53 8.16 -7.17
CA LYS A 655 -20.47 6.91 -7.96
C LYS A 655 -20.35 7.17 -9.48
N ALA A 656 -21.08 8.16 -9.99
CA ALA A 656 -21.00 8.53 -11.41
C ALA A 656 -19.63 9.11 -11.79
N ILE A 657 -19.09 10.01 -10.95
CA ILE A 657 -17.77 10.63 -11.13
C ILE A 657 -16.66 9.57 -11.11
N TYR A 658 -16.76 8.58 -10.23
CA TYR A 658 -15.80 7.48 -10.19
C TYR A 658 -15.83 6.60 -11.45
N LYS A 659 -17.03 6.30 -11.96
CA LYS A 659 -17.17 5.57 -13.23
C LYS A 659 -16.60 6.38 -14.40
N GLU A 660 -16.79 7.70 -14.40
CA GLU A 660 -16.22 8.62 -15.39
C GLU A 660 -14.69 8.61 -15.35
N MET A 661 -14.09 8.67 -14.15
CA MET A 661 -12.63 8.57 -13.95
C MET A 661 -12.04 7.32 -14.61
N ARG A 662 -12.66 6.15 -14.40
CA ARG A 662 -12.24 4.89 -15.04
C ARG A 662 -12.40 4.93 -16.56
N SER A 663 -13.53 5.44 -17.06
CA SER A 663 -13.77 5.52 -18.51
C SER A 663 -12.78 6.43 -19.23
N ASN A 664 -12.25 7.44 -18.54
CA ASN A 664 -11.22 8.34 -19.05
C ASN A 664 -9.80 7.79 -18.91
N GLY A 665 -9.63 6.56 -18.41
CA GLY A 665 -8.33 5.92 -18.23
C GLY A 665 -7.46 6.53 -17.13
N VAL A 666 -8.06 7.27 -16.20
CA VAL A 666 -7.34 7.85 -15.05
C VAL A 666 -7.33 6.84 -13.92
N SER A 667 -6.15 6.34 -13.54
CA SER A 667 -6.00 5.34 -12.49
C SER A 667 -6.32 5.91 -11.10
N PRO A 668 -7.23 5.28 -10.33
CA PRO A 668 -7.50 5.64 -8.95
C PRO A 668 -6.26 5.52 -8.05
N ASP A 669 -6.12 6.45 -7.12
CA ASP A 669 -5.10 6.43 -6.06
C ASP A 669 -5.72 6.10 -4.69
N PHE A 670 -4.88 6.02 -3.65
CA PHE A 670 -5.31 5.76 -2.28
C PHE A 670 -6.40 6.76 -1.82
N ILE A 671 -6.22 8.05 -2.13
CA ILE A 671 -7.18 9.10 -1.74
C ILE A 671 -8.54 8.88 -2.42
N THR A 672 -8.53 8.46 -3.69
CA THR A 672 -9.74 8.12 -4.43
C THR A 672 -10.54 7.04 -3.71
N TYR A 673 -9.88 5.94 -3.36
CA TYR A 673 -10.53 4.80 -2.69
C TYR A 673 -10.97 5.13 -1.26
N ALA A 674 -10.16 5.87 -0.51
CA ALA A 674 -10.52 6.32 0.84
C ALA A 674 -11.80 7.17 0.83
N CYS A 675 -11.90 8.16 -0.07
CA CYS A 675 -13.11 8.98 -0.21
C CYS A 675 -14.33 8.14 -0.64
N LEU A 676 -14.16 7.18 -1.54
CA LEU A 676 -15.26 6.32 -2.00
C LEU A 676 -15.75 5.38 -0.91
N LEU A 677 -14.84 4.76 -0.15
CA LEU A 677 -15.19 3.96 1.00
C LEU A 677 -16.01 4.78 1.99
N GLU A 678 -15.54 5.98 2.32
CA GLU A 678 -16.26 6.88 3.23
C GLU A 678 -17.66 7.23 2.72
N VAL A 679 -17.79 7.61 1.43
CA VAL A 679 -19.09 7.86 0.78
C VAL A 679 -20.01 6.66 0.89
N TYR A 680 -19.52 5.44 0.61
CA TYR A 680 -20.34 4.24 0.62
C TYR A 680 -20.66 3.75 2.01
N THR A 681 -19.78 3.95 2.99
CA THR A 681 -20.05 3.61 4.40
C THR A 681 -21.17 4.47 4.98
N ILE A 682 -21.19 5.77 4.68
CA ILE A 682 -22.25 6.69 5.12
C ILE A 682 -23.57 6.40 4.40
N ALA A 683 -23.51 6.07 3.11
CA ALA A 683 -24.69 5.72 2.32
C ALA A 683 -25.24 4.31 2.58
N HIS A 684 -24.55 3.52 3.41
CA HIS A 684 -24.81 2.08 3.64
C HIS A 684 -24.86 1.25 2.33
N TYR A 685 -24.04 1.58 1.34
CA TYR A 685 -23.91 0.83 0.07
C TYR A 685 -22.88 -0.30 0.22
N SER A 686 -23.25 -1.35 0.97
CA SER A 686 -22.34 -2.43 1.38
C SER A 686 -21.62 -3.13 0.22
N GLU A 687 -22.32 -3.44 -0.86
CA GLU A 687 -21.73 -4.12 -2.03
C GLU A 687 -20.72 -3.25 -2.77
N ASP A 688 -21.02 -1.95 -2.95
CA ASP A 688 -20.10 -1.01 -3.61
C ASP A 688 -18.87 -0.75 -2.72
N ALA A 689 -19.06 -0.65 -1.40
CA ALA A 689 -17.97 -0.53 -0.42
C ALA A 689 -17.04 -1.75 -0.46
N LEU A 690 -17.60 -2.97 -0.51
CA LEU A 690 -16.82 -4.21 -0.61
C LEU A 690 -16.07 -4.31 -1.95
N GLY A 691 -16.70 -3.88 -3.04
CA GLY A 691 -16.06 -3.85 -4.36
C GLY A 691 -14.84 -2.92 -4.36
N VAL A 692 -14.99 -1.71 -3.84
CA VAL A 692 -13.89 -0.74 -3.71
C VAL A 692 -12.81 -1.25 -2.77
N TYR A 693 -13.18 -1.83 -1.64
CA TYR A 693 -12.26 -2.44 -0.68
C TYR A 693 -11.37 -3.51 -1.33
N LYS A 694 -11.97 -4.45 -2.07
CA LYS A 694 -11.24 -5.52 -2.76
C LYS A 694 -10.33 -4.99 -3.86
N GLU A 695 -10.78 -3.96 -4.59
CA GLU A 695 -9.96 -3.33 -5.63
C GLU A 695 -8.77 -2.57 -5.06
N MET A 696 -8.98 -1.84 -3.96
CA MET A 696 -7.91 -1.14 -3.23
C MET A 696 -6.82 -2.14 -2.79
N LYS A 697 -7.22 -3.29 -2.22
CA LYS A 697 -6.29 -4.36 -1.84
C LYS A 697 -5.64 -5.07 -3.03
N GLY A 698 -6.39 -5.34 -4.09
CA GLY A 698 -5.85 -5.96 -5.32
C GLY A 698 -4.77 -5.11 -5.99
N ASN A 699 -4.80 -3.80 -5.78
CA ASN A 699 -3.77 -2.86 -6.23
C ASN A 699 -2.58 -2.74 -5.26
N GLY A 700 -2.51 -3.56 -4.21
CA GLY A 700 -1.45 -3.54 -3.21
C GLY A 700 -1.46 -2.31 -2.30
N MET A 701 -2.61 -1.65 -2.12
CA MET A 701 -2.73 -0.50 -1.23
C MET A 701 -3.19 -0.94 0.16
N ASP A 702 -2.39 -0.61 1.17
CA ASP A 702 -2.73 -0.87 2.57
C ASP A 702 -3.79 0.10 3.08
N MET A 703 -4.72 -0.42 3.86
CA MET A 703 -5.75 0.38 4.52
C MET A 703 -5.27 0.94 5.85
N THR A 704 -5.86 2.08 6.24
CA THR A 704 -5.68 2.66 7.57
C THR A 704 -6.71 2.11 8.55
N ALA A 705 -6.40 2.15 9.85
CA ALA A 705 -7.33 1.74 10.90
C ALA A 705 -8.68 2.49 10.84
N ASP A 706 -8.66 3.79 10.51
CA ASP A 706 -9.88 4.59 10.31
C ASP A 706 -10.81 4.02 9.23
N LEU A 707 -10.26 3.63 8.07
CA LEU A 707 -11.05 3.06 6.98
C LEU A 707 -11.61 1.67 7.34
N TYR A 708 -10.85 0.86 8.08
CA TYR A 708 -11.34 -0.41 8.63
C TYR A 708 -12.50 -0.18 9.60
N ASN A 709 -12.33 0.75 10.53
CA ASN A 709 -13.36 1.09 11.53
C ASN A 709 -14.65 1.61 10.89
N LYS A 710 -14.57 2.42 9.82
CA LYS A 710 -15.75 2.87 9.06
C LYS A 710 -16.48 1.71 8.37
N LEU A 711 -15.74 0.77 7.77
CA LEU A 711 -16.34 -0.43 7.18
C LEU A 711 -17.00 -1.31 8.25
N LEU A 712 -16.30 -1.55 9.37
CA LEU A 712 -16.84 -2.31 10.50
C LEU A 712 -18.12 -1.68 11.05
N ALA A 713 -18.14 -0.36 11.26
CA ALA A 713 -19.33 0.37 11.70
C ALA A 713 -20.49 0.25 10.71
N MET A 714 -20.23 0.39 9.41
CA MET A 714 -21.27 0.20 8.37
C MET A 714 -21.86 -1.22 8.42
N TYR A 715 -21.02 -2.26 8.46
CA TYR A 715 -21.51 -3.64 8.56
C TYR A 715 -22.21 -3.91 9.90
N ALA A 716 -21.80 -3.24 10.97
CA ALA A 716 -22.44 -3.29 12.28
C ALA A 716 -23.87 -2.76 12.27
N ASP A 717 -24.08 -1.63 11.59
CA ASP A 717 -25.39 -0.99 11.51
C ASP A 717 -26.34 -1.73 10.57
N MET A 718 -25.80 -2.39 9.54
CA MET A 718 -26.57 -3.24 8.62
C MET A 718 -26.85 -4.64 9.20
N GLY A 719 -26.18 -5.03 10.28
CA GLY A 719 -26.33 -6.34 10.92
C GLY A 719 -25.67 -7.50 10.17
N TYR A 720 -24.66 -7.23 9.34
CA TYR A 720 -23.90 -8.24 8.60
C TYR A 720 -22.68 -8.69 9.42
N ILE A 721 -22.94 -9.51 10.45
CA ILE A 721 -21.95 -9.95 11.44
C ILE A 721 -20.78 -10.68 10.77
N ASP A 722 -21.05 -11.66 9.92
CA ASP A 722 -20.02 -12.50 9.32
C ASP A 722 -18.99 -11.69 8.51
N ARG A 723 -19.46 -10.63 7.83
CA ARG A 723 -18.60 -9.70 7.08
C ARG A 723 -17.77 -8.79 7.99
N ALA A 724 -18.36 -8.30 9.08
CA ALA A 724 -17.60 -7.50 10.04
C ALA A 724 -16.49 -8.32 10.70
N VAL A 725 -16.76 -9.59 11.02
CA VAL A 725 -15.77 -10.51 11.58
C VAL A 725 -14.66 -10.83 10.58
N GLU A 726 -14.99 -11.06 9.32
CA GLU A 726 -14.01 -11.25 8.23
C GLU A 726 -13.06 -10.04 8.15
N ILE A 727 -13.60 -8.82 8.14
CA ILE A 727 -12.81 -7.58 8.06
C ILE A 727 -11.91 -7.39 9.30
N PHE A 728 -12.38 -7.74 10.49
CA PHE A 728 -11.59 -7.66 11.71
C PHE A 728 -10.37 -8.60 11.68
N TYR A 729 -10.57 -9.87 11.36
CA TYR A 729 -9.45 -10.81 11.26
C TYR A 729 -8.50 -10.43 10.13
N GLU A 730 -9.03 -9.86 9.05
CA GLU A 730 -8.19 -9.34 7.98
C GLU A 730 -7.35 -8.15 8.43
N MET A 731 -7.91 -7.22 9.21
CA MET A 731 -7.15 -6.13 9.86
C MET A 731 -6.03 -6.69 10.74
N ASN A 732 -6.34 -7.67 11.59
CA ASN A 732 -5.39 -8.29 12.52
C ASN A 732 -4.24 -9.03 11.80
N SER A 733 -4.53 -9.66 10.66
CA SER A 733 -3.56 -10.40 9.85
C SER A 733 -2.74 -9.54 8.86
N SER A 734 -3.15 -8.29 8.62
CA SER A 734 -2.54 -7.42 7.59
C SER A 734 -1.09 -7.01 7.88
N GLY A 735 -0.66 -7.05 9.15
CA GLY A 735 0.68 -6.62 9.58
C GLY A 735 0.95 -5.11 9.48
N THR A 736 0.08 -4.34 8.82
CA THR A 736 0.26 -2.90 8.55
C THR A 736 -0.55 -2.00 9.48
N CYS A 737 -1.62 -2.52 10.07
CA CYS A 737 -2.41 -1.84 11.10
C CYS A 737 -2.89 -2.83 12.17
N GLN A 738 -3.07 -2.35 13.40
CA GLN A 738 -3.51 -3.15 14.54
C GLN A 738 -4.87 -2.66 15.04
N PRO A 739 -5.78 -3.56 15.47
CA PRO A 739 -7.04 -3.17 16.07
C PRO A 739 -6.86 -2.20 17.24
N ASP A 740 -7.66 -1.14 17.26
CA ASP A 740 -7.72 -0.19 18.36
C ASP A 740 -8.92 -0.45 19.28
N SER A 741 -9.00 0.28 20.40
CA SER A 741 -10.11 0.17 21.36
C SER A 741 -11.48 0.35 20.68
N TRP A 742 -11.58 1.22 19.67
CA TRP A 742 -12.82 1.44 18.91
C TRP A 742 -13.19 0.24 18.03
N THR A 743 -12.19 -0.43 17.45
CA THR A 743 -12.37 -1.65 16.64
C THR A 743 -13.05 -2.73 17.49
N PHE A 744 -12.50 -3.03 18.67
CA PHE A 744 -13.07 -4.01 19.60
C PHE A 744 -14.45 -3.59 20.08
N ALA A 745 -14.62 -2.32 20.45
CA ALA A 745 -15.91 -1.78 20.89
C ALA A 745 -17.00 -1.95 19.82
N SER A 746 -16.66 -1.72 18.55
CA SER A 746 -17.56 -1.89 17.42
C SER A 746 -18.00 -3.35 17.27
N LEU A 747 -17.06 -4.32 17.33
CA LEU A 747 -17.40 -5.75 17.27
C LEU A 747 -18.25 -6.23 18.44
N ILE A 748 -17.96 -5.78 19.66
CA ILE A 748 -18.77 -6.11 20.83
C ILE A 748 -20.19 -5.56 20.65
N ALA A 749 -20.35 -4.35 20.11
CA ALA A 749 -21.65 -3.79 19.77
C ALA A 749 -22.39 -4.62 18.70
N ILE A 750 -21.69 -5.18 17.71
CA ILE A 750 -22.27 -6.08 16.70
C ILE A 750 -22.82 -7.36 17.33
N TYR A 751 -22.00 -8.03 18.14
CA TYR A 751 -22.41 -9.25 18.83
C TYR A 751 -23.55 -8.99 19.81
N SER A 752 -23.51 -7.84 20.47
CA SER A 752 -24.57 -7.37 21.36
C SER A 752 -25.93 -7.23 20.66
N ARG A 753 -25.97 -6.56 19.51
CA ARG A 753 -27.19 -6.43 18.69
C ARG A 753 -27.74 -7.78 18.24
N SER A 754 -26.90 -8.81 18.20
CA SER A 754 -27.24 -10.16 17.73
C SER A 754 -27.51 -11.15 18.87
N GLY A 755 -27.37 -10.73 20.13
CA GLY A 755 -27.53 -11.59 21.31
C GLY A 755 -26.47 -12.70 21.44
N LYS A 756 -25.35 -12.58 20.72
CA LYS A 756 -24.25 -13.56 20.70
C LYS A 756 -23.31 -13.33 21.88
N VAL A 757 -23.71 -13.82 23.06
CA VAL A 757 -23.04 -13.52 24.32
C VAL A 757 -21.61 -14.06 24.39
N SER A 758 -21.40 -15.32 23.98
CA SER A 758 -20.09 -15.97 24.07
C SER A 758 -19.05 -15.27 23.19
N GLU A 759 -19.43 -14.83 22.01
CA GLU A 759 -18.57 -14.10 21.09
C GLU A 759 -18.28 -12.67 21.59
N ALA A 760 -19.27 -12.00 22.20
CA ALA A 760 -19.07 -10.69 22.83
C ALA A 760 -18.09 -10.75 24.02
N GLU A 761 -18.22 -11.76 24.88
CA GLU A 761 -17.29 -12.02 26.00
C GLU A 761 -15.89 -12.39 25.48
N GLY A 762 -15.80 -13.18 24.42
CA GLY A 762 -14.55 -13.51 23.74
C GLY A 762 -13.80 -12.26 23.26
N MET A 763 -14.50 -11.35 22.58
CA MET A 763 -13.90 -10.09 22.12
C MET A 763 -13.52 -9.15 23.26
N LEU A 764 -14.29 -9.11 24.35
CA LEU A 764 -13.91 -8.35 25.55
C LEU A 764 -12.60 -8.86 26.15
N ASN A 765 -12.44 -10.18 26.23
CA ASN A 765 -11.21 -10.77 26.74
C ASN A 765 -10.02 -10.48 25.81
N GLU A 766 -10.21 -10.53 24.49
CA GLU A 766 -9.18 -10.18 23.51
C GLU A 766 -8.80 -8.68 23.60
N MET A 767 -9.78 -7.79 23.83
CA MET A 767 -9.54 -6.36 24.08
C MET A 767 -8.67 -6.13 25.32
N ILE A 768 -8.97 -6.81 26.43
CA ILE A 768 -8.21 -6.72 27.69
C ILE A 768 -6.79 -7.29 27.51
N GLN A 769 -6.66 -8.45 26.84
CA GLN A 769 -5.36 -9.06 26.53
C GLN A 769 -4.49 -8.17 25.63
N SER A 770 -5.12 -7.41 24.73
CA SER A 770 -4.46 -6.41 23.88
C SER A 770 -4.08 -5.12 24.62
N GLY A 771 -4.35 -5.04 25.93
CA GLY A 771 -3.96 -3.91 26.79
C GLY A 771 -4.98 -2.77 26.85
N PHE A 772 -6.17 -2.92 26.26
CA PHE A 772 -7.20 -1.89 26.29
C PHE A 772 -8.19 -2.11 27.44
N GLN A 773 -8.53 -1.04 28.15
CA GLN A 773 -9.52 -1.06 29.23
C GLN A 773 -10.95 -0.93 28.67
N PRO A 774 -11.92 -1.71 29.16
CA PRO A 774 -13.31 -1.60 28.74
C PRO A 774 -13.86 -0.19 29.00
N THR A 775 -14.43 0.42 27.96
CA THR A 775 -15.09 1.73 28.08
C THR A 775 -16.54 1.57 28.51
N ILE A 776 -17.18 2.66 28.94
CA ILE A 776 -18.63 2.66 29.24
C ILE A 776 -19.46 2.15 28.06
N PHE A 777 -19.05 2.44 26.82
CA PHE A 777 -19.72 1.97 25.61
C PHE A 777 -19.65 0.44 25.44
N VAL A 778 -18.49 -0.16 25.74
CA VAL A 778 -18.31 -1.62 25.73
C VAL A 778 -19.18 -2.28 26.79
N LEU A 779 -19.18 -1.75 28.02
CA LEU A 779 -20.00 -2.27 29.11
C LEU A 779 -21.50 -2.10 28.83
N THR A 780 -21.91 -0.97 28.24
CA THR A 780 -23.30 -0.75 27.77
C THR A 780 -23.71 -1.80 26.74
N SER A 781 -22.82 -2.08 25.78
CA SER A 781 -23.05 -3.10 24.76
C SER A 781 -23.18 -4.50 25.37
N LEU A 782 -22.38 -4.85 26.38
CA LEU A 782 -22.52 -6.13 27.08
C LEU A 782 -23.82 -6.23 27.86
N VAL A 783 -24.23 -5.18 28.58
CA VAL A 783 -25.54 -5.13 29.27
C VAL A 783 -26.67 -5.38 28.27
N HIS A 784 -26.64 -4.73 27.10
CA HIS A 784 -27.63 -4.98 26.06
C HIS A 784 -27.61 -6.43 25.55
N CYS A 785 -26.42 -7.02 25.39
CA CYS A 785 -26.24 -8.41 24.95
C CYS A 785 -26.83 -9.42 25.94
N TYR A 786 -26.46 -9.28 27.22
CA TYR A 786 -26.98 -10.13 28.30
C TYR A 786 -28.49 -9.96 28.49
N GLY A 787 -29.01 -8.74 28.31
CA GLY A 787 -30.44 -8.47 28.33
C GLY A 787 -31.20 -9.24 27.25
N LYS A 788 -30.72 -9.22 26.01
CA LYS A 788 -31.30 -10.03 24.91
C LYS A 788 -31.25 -11.54 25.20
N ALA A 789 -30.18 -12.00 25.84
CA ALA A 789 -30.03 -13.39 26.27
C ALA A 789 -30.77 -13.73 27.57
N LYS A 790 -31.49 -12.78 28.18
CA LYS A 790 -32.20 -12.91 29.46
C LYS A 790 -31.31 -13.37 30.63
N ARG A 791 -30.03 -12.98 30.63
CA ARG A 791 -29.04 -13.28 31.67
C ARG A 791 -28.91 -12.09 32.64
N THR A 792 -29.91 -11.89 33.49
CA THR A 792 -29.98 -10.73 34.41
C THR A 792 -28.85 -10.69 35.45
N ASP A 793 -28.45 -11.84 35.99
CA ASP A 793 -27.36 -11.91 36.96
C ASP A 793 -26.02 -11.41 36.37
N ASP A 794 -25.78 -11.65 35.08
CA ASP A 794 -24.57 -11.16 34.40
C ASP A 794 -24.63 -9.66 34.12
N VAL A 795 -25.83 -9.10 33.88
CA VAL A 795 -26.04 -7.64 33.83
C VAL A 795 -25.65 -6.99 35.16
N VAL A 796 -26.05 -7.60 36.29
CA VAL A 796 -25.69 -7.12 37.63
C VAL A 796 -24.17 -7.22 37.87
N LYS A 797 -23.52 -8.28 37.38
CA LYS A 797 -22.05 -8.39 37.46
C LYS A 797 -21.34 -7.30 36.67
N VAL A 798 -21.77 -7.02 35.44
CA VAL A 798 -21.22 -5.92 34.62
C VAL A 798 -21.42 -4.58 35.31
N PHE A 799 -22.58 -4.35 35.94
CA PHE A 799 -22.83 -3.12 36.68
C PHE A 799 -21.89 -2.96 37.89
N LYS A 800 -21.65 -4.03 38.65
CA LYS A 800 -20.67 -4.02 39.74
C LYS A 800 -19.26 -3.74 39.22
N GLN A 801 -18.86 -4.38 38.13
CA GLN A 801 -17.57 -4.14 37.49
C GLN A 801 -17.43 -2.67 37.03
N LEU A 802 -18.49 -2.07 36.49
CA LEU A 802 -18.51 -0.65 36.10
C LEU A 802 -18.24 0.27 37.30
N LEU A 803 -18.84 -0.03 38.46
CA LEU A 803 -18.61 0.72 39.71
C LEU A 803 -17.20 0.51 40.27
N GLU A 804 -16.68 -0.72 40.22
CA GLU A 804 -15.31 -1.06 40.65
C GLU A 804 -14.24 -0.35 39.79
N LEU A 805 -14.52 -0.14 38.51
CA LEU A 805 -13.67 0.63 37.59
C LEU A 805 -13.77 2.15 37.79
N GLY A 806 -14.66 2.63 38.69
CA GLY A 806 -14.87 4.05 38.95
C GLY A 806 -15.54 4.80 37.79
N ILE A 807 -16.20 4.08 36.87
CA ILE A 807 -16.90 4.68 35.73
C ILE A 807 -18.30 5.11 36.18
N VAL A 808 -18.69 6.35 35.89
CA VAL A 808 -20.03 6.86 36.22
C VAL A 808 -21.01 6.45 35.10
N PRO A 809 -22.15 5.79 35.41
CA PRO A 809 -23.18 5.48 34.42
C PRO A 809 -23.70 6.74 33.72
N ASN A 810 -23.84 6.69 32.40
CA ASN A 810 -24.44 7.75 31.59
C ASN A 810 -25.89 7.41 31.22
N ASP A 811 -26.60 8.37 30.64
CA ASP A 811 -28.01 8.21 30.26
C ASP A 811 -28.23 7.04 29.27
N HIS A 812 -27.27 6.78 28.38
CA HIS A 812 -27.30 5.63 27.46
C HIS A 812 -27.19 4.28 28.17
N PHE A 813 -26.34 4.18 29.20
CA PHE A 813 -26.21 3.00 30.03
C PHE A 813 -27.50 2.75 30.82
N CYS A 814 -28.07 3.80 31.42
CA CYS A 814 -29.36 3.75 32.12
C CYS A 814 -30.50 3.34 31.17
N CYS A 815 -30.55 3.87 29.95
CA CYS A 815 -31.51 3.45 28.93
C CYS A 815 -31.35 1.97 28.57
N SER A 816 -30.13 1.46 28.52
CA SER A 816 -29.85 0.06 28.24
C SER A 816 -30.30 -0.84 29.38
N LEU A 817 -30.05 -0.46 30.65
CA LEU A 817 -30.58 -1.16 31.82
C LEU A 817 -32.12 -1.18 31.83
N LEU A 818 -32.77 -0.06 31.50
CA LEU A 818 -34.21 0.01 31.40
C LEU A 818 -34.75 -0.90 30.28
N ASN A 819 -34.08 -0.96 29.14
CA ASN A 819 -34.44 -1.90 28.07
C ASN A 819 -34.21 -3.38 28.48
N VAL A 820 -33.23 -3.68 29.33
CA VAL A 820 -33.12 -5.03 29.92
C VAL A 820 -34.30 -5.31 30.85
N LEU A 821 -34.70 -4.32 31.66
CA LEU A 821 -35.85 -4.42 32.55
C LEU A 821 -37.15 -4.74 31.79
N THR A 822 -37.36 -4.18 30.60
CA THR A 822 -38.52 -4.52 29.75
C THR A 822 -38.45 -5.96 29.20
N GLN A 823 -37.27 -6.60 29.16
CA GLN A 823 -37.11 -7.96 28.63
C GLN A 823 -37.00 -9.06 29.71
N ALA A 824 -36.72 -8.68 30.97
CA ALA A 824 -36.51 -9.61 32.09
C ALA A 824 -37.80 -10.31 32.59
N PRO A 825 -37.72 -11.49 33.22
CA PRO A 825 -38.88 -12.08 33.91
C PRO A 825 -39.33 -11.21 35.10
N LYS A 826 -40.62 -11.27 35.47
CA LYS A 826 -41.21 -10.37 36.51
C LYS A 826 -40.53 -10.55 37.87
N GLU A 827 -40.08 -11.76 38.18
CA GLU A 827 -39.44 -12.16 39.43
C GLU A 827 -38.06 -11.52 39.62
N GLU A 828 -37.42 -11.05 38.54
CA GLU A 828 -36.06 -10.51 38.56
C GLU A 828 -36.01 -8.98 38.40
N LEU A 829 -37.17 -8.31 38.30
CA LEU A 829 -37.25 -6.86 38.10
C LEU A 829 -36.59 -6.09 39.25
N GLY A 830 -36.78 -6.50 40.51
CA GLY A 830 -36.22 -5.80 41.68
C GLY A 830 -34.70 -5.66 41.65
N LYS A 831 -33.97 -6.72 41.23
CA LYS A 831 -32.50 -6.68 41.10
C LYS A 831 -32.03 -5.60 40.12
N LEU A 832 -32.78 -5.40 39.04
CA LEU A 832 -32.47 -4.43 38.00
C LEU A 832 -32.93 -3.01 38.41
N THR A 833 -34.05 -2.89 39.11
CA THR A 833 -34.51 -1.63 39.72
C THR A 833 -33.45 -1.06 40.67
N ASP A 834 -32.85 -1.89 41.53
CA ASP A 834 -31.74 -1.49 42.41
C ASP A 834 -30.52 -0.95 41.63
N CYS A 835 -30.22 -1.56 40.48
CA CYS A 835 -29.12 -1.11 39.64
C CYS A 835 -29.43 0.25 38.98
N ILE A 836 -30.67 0.43 38.51
CA ILE A 836 -31.13 1.68 37.90
C ILE A 836 -31.13 2.82 38.93
N GLU A 837 -31.59 2.59 40.15
CA GLU A 837 -31.59 3.59 41.22
C GLU A 837 -30.17 4.05 41.59
N LYS A 838 -29.23 3.11 41.67
CA LYS A 838 -27.81 3.42 41.90
C LYS A 838 -27.17 4.16 40.73
N ALA A 839 -27.64 3.92 39.50
CA ALA A 839 -27.11 4.57 38.31
C ALA A 839 -27.67 5.99 38.13
N ASN A 840 -28.97 6.18 38.36
CA ASN A 840 -29.65 7.46 38.31
C ASN A 840 -30.84 7.44 39.28
N THR A 841 -30.75 8.21 40.36
CA THR A 841 -31.75 8.21 41.44
C THR A 841 -33.13 8.65 40.98
N LYS A 842 -33.23 9.62 40.05
CA LYS A 842 -34.51 10.09 39.48
C LYS A 842 -35.16 9.06 38.57
N LEU A 843 -34.36 8.37 37.74
CA LEU A 843 -34.89 7.25 36.94
C LEU A 843 -35.31 6.10 37.86
N GLY A 844 -34.54 5.84 38.91
CA GLY A 844 -34.84 4.84 39.94
C GLY A 844 -36.20 5.05 40.59
N SER A 845 -36.53 6.28 41.01
CA SER A 845 -37.82 6.58 41.63
C SER A 845 -38.99 6.31 40.67
N VAL A 846 -38.88 6.76 39.42
CA VAL A 846 -39.90 6.50 38.37
C VAL A 846 -40.09 5.00 38.14
N VAL A 847 -39.00 4.23 38.09
CA VAL A 847 -39.08 2.77 37.88
C VAL A 847 -39.66 2.05 39.09
N LYS A 848 -39.29 2.43 40.32
CA LYS A 848 -39.88 1.89 41.55
C LYS A 848 -41.37 2.16 41.64
N TYR A 849 -41.80 3.37 41.31
CA TYR A 849 -43.22 3.73 41.24
C TYR A 849 -44.00 2.77 40.33
N LEU A 850 -43.42 2.38 39.19
CA LEU A 850 -44.05 1.47 38.23
C LEU A 850 -43.99 -0.01 38.64
N VAL A 851 -42.86 -0.46 39.19
CA VAL A 851 -42.58 -1.89 39.44
C VAL A 851 -43.01 -2.34 40.83
N GLU A 852 -42.85 -1.50 41.83
CA GLU A 852 -43.05 -1.82 43.26
C GLU A 852 -44.34 -1.20 43.82
N GLU A 853 -45.05 -0.37 43.03
CA GLU A 853 -46.23 0.41 43.45
C GLU A 853 -45.96 1.32 44.67
N GLU A 854 -44.68 1.60 44.97
CA GLU A 854 -44.26 2.50 46.04
C GLU A 854 -44.05 3.92 45.51
N GLY A 855 -44.95 4.83 45.86
CA GLY A 855 -44.79 6.26 45.59
C GLY A 855 -45.95 7.13 46.04
N ASP A 856 -45.65 8.15 46.84
CA ASP A 856 -46.62 9.13 47.39
C ASP A 856 -46.75 10.40 46.48
N GLY A 857 -46.04 10.41 45.35
CA GLY A 857 -45.90 11.54 44.43
C GLY A 857 -46.78 11.48 43.16
N ASP A 858 -46.91 12.63 42.49
CA ASP A 858 -47.54 12.73 41.16
C ASP A 858 -46.57 12.18 40.10
N PHE A 859 -46.84 10.96 39.64
CA PHE A 859 -46.08 10.26 38.59
C PHE A 859 -45.76 11.15 37.38
N ARG A 860 -46.70 12.00 36.94
CA ARG A 860 -46.52 12.84 35.75
C ARG A 860 -45.46 13.92 35.99
N ASN A 861 -45.41 14.48 37.20
CA ASN A 861 -44.43 15.50 37.57
C ASN A 861 -43.03 14.88 37.72
N GLU A 862 -42.92 13.73 38.38
CA GLU A 862 -41.64 13.03 38.55
C GLU A 862 -41.01 12.65 37.20
N VAL A 863 -41.80 12.11 36.28
CA VAL A 863 -41.32 11.78 34.93
C VAL A 863 -40.93 13.05 34.15
N SER A 864 -41.70 14.14 34.27
CA SER A 864 -41.40 15.40 33.59
C SER A 864 -40.08 15.99 34.07
N GLU A 865 -39.84 16.04 35.38
CA GLU A 865 -38.58 16.51 35.95
C GLU A 865 -37.40 15.63 35.53
N PHE A 866 -37.59 14.31 35.49
CA PHE A 866 -36.58 13.38 35.00
C PHE A 866 -36.25 13.61 33.53
N LEU A 867 -37.25 13.59 32.63
CA LEU A 867 -37.05 13.79 31.18
C LEU A 867 -36.46 15.16 30.85
N ASN A 868 -36.72 16.18 31.67
CA ASN A 868 -36.09 17.50 31.51
C ASN A 868 -34.61 17.52 31.92
N SER A 869 -34.17 16.60 32.79
CA SER A 869 -32.78 16.50 33.25
C SER A 869 -31.84 15.68 32.37
N ILE A 870 -32.37 15.03 31.33
CA ILE A 870 -31.64 14.09 30.45
C ILE A 870 -31.21 14.76 29.14
N ASP A 871 -30.14 14.23 28.54
CA ASP A 871 -29.69 14.61 27.21
C ASP A 871 -30.76 14.40 26.13
N ALA A 872 -30.93 15.40 25.24
CA ALA A 872 -31.99 15.44 24.22
C ALA A 872 -32.01 14.19 23.31
N GLU A 873 -30.85 13.64 22.97
CA GLU A 873 -30.72 12.46 22.10
C GLU A 873 -31.24 11.16 22.74
N VAL A 874 -31.27 11.09 24.09
CA VAL A 874 -31.65 9.88 24.84
C VAL A 874 -33.11 9.91 25.32
N LYS A 875 -33.75 11.09 25.33
CA LYS A 875 -35.14 11.26 25.82
C LYS A 875 -36.15 10.35 25.13
N MET A 876 -36.12 10.28 23.80
CA MET A 876 -37.06 9.45 23.02
C MET A 876 -36.83 7.94 23.26
N PRO A 877 -35.60 7.40 23.17
CA PRO A 877 -35.34 6.01 23.54
C PRO A 877 -35.76 5.64 24.96
N LEU A 878 -35.51 6.51 25.95
CA LEU A 878 -35.91 6.30 27.35
C LEU A 878 -37.43 6.31 27.52
N CYS A 879 -38.11 7.28 26.92
CA CYS A 879 -39.57 7.38 26.96
C CYS A 879 -40.22 6.14 26.30
N ASN A 880 -39.71 5.68 25.16
CA ASN A 880 -40.12 4.42 24.54
C ASN A 880 -39.96 3.23 25.49
N CYS A 881 -38.81 3.11 26.19
CA CYS A 881 -38.58 2.03 27.14
C CYS A 881 -39.50 2.09 28.37
N LEU A 882 -39.82 3.29 28.89
CA LEU A 882 -40.77 3.47 29.99
C LEU A 882 -42.19 3.08 29.55
N ILE A 883 -42.61 3.42 28.33
CA ILE A 883 -43.90 3.01 27.78
C ILE A 883 -43.94 1.49 27.60
N ASP A 884 -42.88 0.89 27.04
CA ASP A 884 -42.77 -0.57 26.90
C ASP A 884 -42.82 -1.28 28.26
N LEU A 885 -42.23 -0.69 29.31
CA LEU A 885 -42.32 -1.20 30.68
C LEU A 885 -43.76 -1.14 31.21
N CYS A 886 -44.48 -0.03 30.99
CA CYS A 886 -45.88 0.10 31.39
C CYS A 886 -46.77 -0.94 30.70
N VAL A 887 -46.56 -1.14 29.39
CA VAL A 887 -47.28 -2.17 28.61
C VAL A 887 -47.00 -3.56 29.18
N LYS A 888 -45.75 -3.87 29.53
CA LYS A 888 -45.36 -5.15 30.14
C LYS A 888 -45.96 -5.37 31.53
N LEU A 889 -45.99 -4.33 32.35
CA LEU A 889 -46.55 -4.39 33.71
C LEU A 889 -48.08 -4.39 33.70
N ASN A 890 -48.70 -4.22 32.52
CA ASN A 890 -50.13 -4.14 32.32
C ASN A 890 -50.77 -2.92 33.02
N VAL A 891 -50.09 -1.77 32.94
CA VAL A 891 -50.56 -0.46 33.44
C VAL A 891 -50.77 0.52 32.27
N PRO A 892 -51.80 0.29 31.43
CA PRO A 892 -51.97 1.02 30.17
C PRO A 892 -52.27 2.51 30.34
N GLU A 893 -52.92 2.90 31.44
CA GLU A 893 -53.19 4.31 31.76
C GLU A 893 -51.89 5.11 31.87
N ARG A 894 -50.88 4.54 32.53
CA ARG A 894 -49.55 5.15 32.66
C ARG A 894 -48.79 5.20 31.34
N ALA A 895 -48.97 4.19 30.49
CA ALA A 895 -48.40 4.20 29.13
C ALA A 895 -48.95 5.38 28.31
N CYS A 896 -50.25 5.66 28.42
CA CYS A 896 -50.89 6.82 27.80
C CYS A 896 -50.38 8.15 28.40
N ASP A 897 -50.30 8.26 29.73
CA ASP A 897 -49.75 9.45 30.40
C ASP A 897 -48.34 9.79 29.90
N LEU A 898 -47.49 8.77 29.72
CA LEU A 898 -46.12 8.93 29.22
C LEU A 898 -46.08 9.37 27.75
N LEU A 899 -46.96 8.83 26.90
CA LEU A 899 -47.06 9.24 25.50
C LEU A 899 -47.53 10.70 25.39
N ASP A 900 -48.53 11.08 26.18
CA ASP A 900 -49.05 12.45 26.25
C ASP A 900 -47.99 13.44 26.74
N LEU A 901 -47.22 13.05 27.76
CA LEU A 901 -46.10 13.85 28.25
C LEU A 901 -44.99 13.97 27.18
N GLY A 902 -44.70 12.90 26.44
CA GLY A 902 -43.75 12.91 25.34
C GLY A 902 -44.16 13.83 24.17
N LEU A 903 -45.46 13.93 23.89
CA LEU A 903 -46.01 14.89 22.93
C LEU A 903 -45.92 16.32 23.46
N MET A 904 -46.25 16.55 24.74
CA MET A 904 -46.18 17.86 25.40
C MET A 904 -44.75 18.43 25.42
N LEU A 905 -43.75 17.57 25.72
CA LEU A 905 -42.34 17.94 25.79
C LEU A 905 -41.65 17.97 24.42
N GLU A 906 -42.41 17.83 23.32
CA GLU A 906 -41.91 17.72 21.94
C GLU A 906 -40.83 16.64 21.73
N ILE A 907 -40.82 15.60 22.57
CA ILE A 907 -39.94 14.43 22.41
C ILE A 907 -40.36 13.69 21.14
N TYR A 908 -41.66 13.57 20.94
CA TYR A 908 -42.24 12.98 19.75
C TYR A 908 -42.77 14.05 18.80
N LYS A 909 -42.06 14.28 17.70
CA LYS A 909 -42.44 15.27 16.68
C LYS A 909 -43.19 14.61 15.54
N ASN A 910 -44.33 15.18 15.15
CA ASN A 910 -45.10 14.76 13.97
C ASN A 910 -45.58 13.29 13.98
N ILE A 911 -45.86 12.70 15.16
CA ILE A 911 -46.47 11.35 15.23
C ILE A 911 -47.80 11.35 14.47
N GLN A 912 -48.62 12.40 14.61
CA GLN A 912 -49.87 12.55 13.88
C GLN A 912 -49.75 13.71 12.88
N SER A 913 -50.30 13.51 11.68
CA SER A 913 -50.46 14.59 10.69
C SER A 913 -51.89 14.61 10.17
N LYS A 914 -52.60 15.73 10.33
CA LYS A 914 -53.96 15.93 9.83
C LYS A 914 -53.94 16.92 8.65
N SER A 915 -54.48 16.51 7.51
CA SER A 915 -54.71 17.36 6.34
C SER A 915 -56.15 17.15 5.82
N GLN A 916 -56.62 18.02 4.92
CA GLN A 916 -57.97 17.89 4.33
C GLN A 916 -58.16 16.58 3.55
N THR A 917 -57.09 15.99 3.01
CA THR A 917 -57.15 14.80 2.15
C THR A 917 -56.73 13.52 2.86
N GLN A 918 -55.87 13.62 3.88
CA GLN A 918 -55.34 12.46 4.59
C GLN A 918 -55.01 12.79 6.05
N TRP A 919 -55.42 11.90 6.97
CA TRP A 919 -54.87 11.86 8.32
C TRP A 919 -53.97 10.65 8.45
N SER A 920 -52.79 10.82 9.05
CA SER A 920 -51.85 9.73 9.21
C SER A 920 -51.11 9.70 10.53
N LEU A 921 -50.83 8.48 10.95
CA LEU A 921 -50.04 8.12 12.13
C LEU A 921 -48.67 7.61 11.68
N HIS A 922 -47.59 8.23 12.16
CA HIS A 922 -46.20 7.92 11.85
C HIS A 922 -45.54 7.25 13.05
N LEU A 923 -45.17 5.97 12.90
CA LEU A 923 -44.71 5.09 13.97
C LEU A 923 -43.24 4.67 13.82
N LYS A 924 -42.55 5.13 12.77
CA LYS A 924 -41.22 4.65 12.36
C LYS A 924 -40.15 4.74 13.46
N GLU A 925 -40.27 5.68 14.39
CA GLU A 925 -39.26 5.93 15.43
C GLU A 925 -39.65 5.38 16.81
N LEU A 926 -40.84 4.78 16.92
CA LEU A 926 -41.39 4.28 18.18
C LEU A 926 -41.04 2.81 18.39
N SER A 927 -40.80 2.41 19.64
CA SER A 927 -40.72 1.00 20.01
C SER A 927 -42.07 0.29 19.78
N VAL A 928 -42.09 -1.04 19.87
CA VAL A 928 -43.33 -1.81 19.62
C VAL A 928 -44.42 -1.41 20.61
N GLY A 929 -44.14 -1.32 21.92
CA GLY A 929 -45.13 -0.92 22.91
C GLY A 929 -45.56 0.53 22.74
N ALA A 930 -44.61 1.46 22.51
CA ALA A 930 -44.95 2.86 22.25
C ALA A 930 -45.80 3.05 20.97
N ALA A 931 -45.49 2.31 19.90
CA ALA A 931 -46.27 2.35 18.66
C ALA A 931 -47.70 1.82 18.88
N MET A 932 -47.86 0.76 19.68
CA MET A 932 -49.16 0.21 20.03
C MET A 932 -49.98 1.18 20.88
N THR A 933 -49.39 1.78 21.91
CA THR A 933 -50.02 2.84 22.70
C THR A 933 -50.42 4.02 21.82
N ALA A 934 -49.56 4.45 20.88
CA ALA A 934 -49.88 5.52 19.94
C ALA A 934 -51.02 5.17 18.98
N LEU A 935 -51.10 3.91 18.53
CA LEU A 935 -52.24 3.43 17.75
C LEU A 935 -53.53 3.47 18.56
N HIS A 936 -53.49 3.05 19.82
CA HIS A 936 -54.66 3.07 20.71
C HIS A 936 -55.16 4.49 20.94
N VAL A 937 -54.27 5.42 21.28
CA VAL A 937 -54.61 6.85 21.45
C VAL A 937 -55.16 7.42 20.15
N TRP A 938 -54.55 7.12 19.01
CA TRP A 938 -55.02 7.61 17.71
C TRP A 938 -56.41 7.07 17.33
N ILE A 939 -56.70 5.79 17.58
CA ILE A 939 -58.03 5.22 17.37
C ILE A 939 -59.06 5.91 18.26
N ASN A 940 -58.73 6.18 19.52
CA ASN A 940 -59.60 6.91 20.44
C ASN A 940 -59.85 8.35 19.96
N ASP A 941 -58.82 9.04 19.46
CA ASP A 941 -58.96 10.38 18.87
C ASP A 941 -59.87 10.38 17.63
N LEU A 942 -59.79 9.33 16.79
CA LEU A 942 -60.69 9.16 15.64
C LEU A 942 -62.15 8.93 16.08
N SER A 943 -62.38 8.12 17.11
CA SER A 943 -63.73 7.91 17.68
C SER A 943 -64.30 9.21 18.25
N LYS A 944 -63.51 9.97 19.04
CA LYS A 944 -63.93 11.28 19.58
C LYS A 944 -64.21 12.32 18.49
N ALA A 945 -63.42 12.32 17.42
CA ALA A 945 -63.67 13.20 16.27
C ALA A 945 -65.03 12.88 15.63
N LEU A 946 -65.38 11.60 15.52
CA LEU A 946 -66.67 11.17 14.98
C LEU A 946 -67.85 11.53 15.90
N GLU A 947 -67.69 11.34 17.22
CA GLU A 947 -68.68 11.72 18.23
C GLU A 947 -68.92 13.23 18.28
N SER A 948 -67.87 14.03 18.07
CA SER A 948 -67.96 15.49 18.03
C SER A 948 -68.49 16.04 16.69
N GLY A 949 -68.79 15.16 15.72
CA GLY A 949 -69.36 15.51 14.42
C GLY A 949 -68.34 15.96 13.37
N GLU A 950 -67.04 15.75 13.60
CA GLU A 950 -65.98 16.02 12.63
C GLU A 950 -66.01 14.97 11.49
N ASP A 951 -65.88 15.44 10.25
CA ASP A 951 -65.94 14.57 9.09
C ASP A 951 -64.55 13.97 8.78
N LEU A 952 -64.46 12.63 8.78
CA LEU A 952 -63.20 11.93 8.52
C LEU A 952 -62.67 12.23 7.09
N PRO A 953 -61.34 12.30 6.89
CA PRO A 953 -60.75 12.56 5.58
C PRO A 953 -61.02 11.38 4.62
N PRO A 954 -60.89 11.59 3.30
CA PRO A 954 -61.02 10.50 2.31
C PRO A 954 -60.12 9.30 2.59
N LEU A 955 -58.91 9.53 3.14
CA LEU A 955 -57.90 8.51 3.38
C LEU A 955 -57.33 8.60 4.80
N LEU A 956 -57.23 7.45 5.48
CA LEU A 956 -56.50 7.28 6.74
C LEU A 956 -55.26 6.42 6.48
N GLY A 957 -54.13 6.76 7.10
CA GLY A 957 -52.88 6.02 6.90
C GLY A 957 -52.05 5.79 8.15
N ILE A 958 -51.49 4.60 8.28
CA ILE A 958 -50.52 4.24 9.33
C ILE A 958 -49.18 3.94 8.65
N ASN A 959 -48.14 4.66 9.03
CA ASN A 959 -46.78 4.52 8.50
C ASN A 959 -45.87 3.91 9.55
N THR A 960 -45.54 2.63 9.36
CA THR A 960 -44.64 1.85 10.23
C THR A 960 -43.17 1.89 9.75
N GLY A 961 -42.91 2.45 8.56
CA GLY A 961 -41.58 2.45 7.93
C GLY A 961 -41.24 1.14 7.20
N LYS A 962 -40.11 1.13 6.47
CA LYS A 962 -39.65 -0.03 5.66
C LYS A 962 -38.48 -0.75 6.33
N GLY A 963 -38.50 -2.09 6.32
CA GLY A 963 -37.35 -2.94 6.65
C GLY A 963 -37.22 -3.35 8.12
N LYS A 964 -36.01 -3.81 8.51
CA LYS A 964 -35.67 -4.12 9.90
C LYS A 964 -35.76 -2.84 10.73
N HIS A 965 -36.47 -2.90 11.85
CA HIS A 965 -36.70 -1.76 12.70
C HIS A 965 -35.62 -1.70 13.81
N LYS A 966 -35.24 -0.49 14.26
CA LYS A 966 -34.18 -0.29 15.28
C LYS A 966 -34.41 -1.12 16.57
N TYR A 967 -35.68 -1.46 16.84
CA TYR A 967 -36.12 -2.15 18.05
C TYR A 967 -36.71 -3.56 17.80
N SER A 968 -36.80 -4.04 16.54
CA SER A 968 -37.39 -5.36 16.23
C SER A 968 -36.83 -6.00 14.96
N GLU A 969 -36.42 -7.26 15.07
CA GLU A 969 -35.93 -8.09 13.95
C GLU A 969 -37.03 -8.43 12.93
N LYS A 970 -38.30 -8.52 13.37
CA LYS A 970 -39.45 -8.78 12.49
C LYS A 970 -40.00 -7.52 11.81
N GLY A 971 -39.52 -6.33 12.21
CA GLY A 971 -40.05 -5.04 11.76
C GLY A 971 -41.42 -4.70 12.36
N LEU A 972 -41.79 -3.42 12.42
CA LEU A 972 -43.10 -2.98 12.94
C LEU A 972 -44.25 -3.40 12.02
N ALA A 973 -44.04 -3.40 10.70
CA ALA A 973 -45.09 -3.67 9.72
C ALA A 973 -45.79 -5.02 9.94
N GLY A 974 -45.04 -6.11 10.14
CA GLY A 974 -45.63 -7.44 10.32
C GLY A 974 -46.41 -7.60 11.65
N ILE A 975 -45.95 -6.93 12.71
CA ILE A 975 -46.65 -6.91 14.01
C ILE A 975 -47.98 -6.17 13.88
N PHE A 976 -47.95 -5.00 13.24
CA PHE A 976 -49.13 -4.18 13.02
C PHE A 976 -50.11 -4.84 12.06
N GLU A 977 -49.65 -5.56 11.03
CA GLU A 977 -50.53 -6.31 10.14
C GLU A 977 -51.31 -7.39 10.91
N SER A 978 -50.64 -8.15 11.78
CA SER A 978 -51.31 -9.16 12.62
C SER A 978 -52.32 -8.51 13.56
N HIS A 979 -51.92 -7.43 14.23
CA HIS A 979 -52.76 -6.77 15.21
C HIS A 979 -53.97 -6.08 14.58
N LEU A 980 -53.79 -5.38 13.45
CA LEU A 980 -54.91 -4.77 12.72
C LEU A 980 -55.92 -5.82 12.22
N LYS A 981 -55.46 -7.04 11.89
CA LYS A 981 -56.35 -8.18 11.58
C LYS A 981 -57.10 -8.67 12.80
N GLU A 982 -56.47 -8.82 13.96
CA GLU A 982 -57.12 -9.17 15.23
C GLU A 982 -58.23 -8.17 15.59
N LEU A 983 -57.98 -6.88 15.33
CA LEU A 983 -58.93 -5.79 15.55
C LEU A 983 -60.05 -5.68 14.51
N ASN A 984 -60.05 -6.55 13.49
CA ASN A 984 -60.90 -6.45 12.29
C ASN A 984 -60.89 -5.04 11.68
N ALA A 985 -59.72 -4.38 11.69
CA ALA A 985 -59.58 -3.00 11.25
C ALA A 985 -59.48 -2.91 9.71
N PRO A 986 -60.09 -1.91 9.06
CA PRO A 986 -60.18 -1.82 7.60
C PRO A 986 -58.90 -1.29 6.91
N PHE A 987 -57.73 -1.49 7.54
CA PHE A 987 -56.45 -1.00 7.05
C PHE A 987 -55.71 -2.11 6.29
N HIS A 988 -55.28 -1.80 5.06
CA HIS A 988 -54.55 -2.75 4.20
C HIS A 988 -53.21 -2.18 3.76
N GLU A 989 -52.19 -3.04 3.62
CA GLU A 989 -50.87 -2.59 3.18
C GLU A 989 -50.89 -2.21 1.69
N ALA A 990 -50.65 -0.92 1.40
CA ALA A 990 -50.69 -0.39 0.03
C ALA A 990 -49.29 -0.25 -0.60
N LYS A 991 -48.28 0.00 0.24
CA LYS A 991 -46.86 0.05 -0.11
C LYS A 991 -46.08 -0.34 1.15
N ALA A 992 -44.89 -0.95 0.99
CA ALA A 992 -44.11 -1.45 2.12
C ALA A 992 -44.05 -0.42 3.28
N GLY A 993 -44.58 -0.82 4.44
CA GLY A 993 -44.63 0.00 5.65
C GLY A 993 -45.81 0.96 5.78
N TRP A 994 -46.76 1.00 4.84
CA TRP A 994 -47.93 1.86 4.88
C TRP A 994 -49.24 1.07 4.80
N PHE A 995 -50.06 1.21 5.83
CA PHE A 995 -51.42 0.67 5.89
C PHE A 995 -52.44 1.78 5.65
N LEU A 996 -53.36 1.59 4.73
CA LEU A 996 -54.35 2.60 4.34
C LEU A 996 -55.77 2.09 4.50
N ALA A 997 -56.68 2.97 4.93
CA ALA A 997 -58.11 2.73 4.98
C ALA A 997 -58.86 3.90 4.33
N THR A 998 -59.97 3.61 3.64
CA THR A 998 -60.86 4.64 3.10
C THR A 998 -61.90 5.04 4.14
N LYS A 999 -62.45 6.25 3.99
CA LYS A 999 -63.41 6.86 4.93
C LYS A 999 -64.59 5.96 5.32
N ALA A 1000 -65.28 5.37 4.35
CA ALA A 1000 -66.53 4.64 4.61
C ALA A 1000 -66.34 3.35 5.44
N PRO A 1001 -65.39 2.46 5.11
CA PRO A 1001 -65.03 1.33 5.96
C PRO A 1001 -64.53 1.73 7.34
N ALA A 1002 -63.70 2.78 7.43
CA ALA A 1002 -63.18 3.28 8.70
C ALA A 1002 -64.28 3.80 9.62
N LYS A 1003 -65.23 4.57 9.07
CA LYS A 1003 -66.39 5.08 9.82
C LYS A 1003 -67.27 3.94 10.35
N SER A 1004 -67.62 2.97 9.50
CA SER A 1004 -68.42 1.81 9.92
C SER A 1004 -67.71 0.98 10.99
N TRP A 1005 -66.39 0.84 10.90
CA TRP A 1005 -65.60 0.11 11.90
C TRP A 1005 -65.57 0.84 13.25
N LEU A 1006 -65.35 2.16 13.26
CA LEU A 1006 -65.36 2.97 14.49
C LEU A 1006 -66.76 2.99 15.14
N GLU A 1007 -67.84 3.12 14.37
CA GLU A 1007 -69.22 3.09 14.87
C GLU A 1007 -69.61 1.73 15.46
N SER A 1008 -69.04 0.63 14.94
CA SER A 1008 -69.32 -0.73 15.43
C SER A 1008 -68.69 -1.06 16.78
N ARG A 1009 -67.72 -0.25 17.26
CA ARG A 1009 -66.92 -0.53 18.47
C ARG A 1009 -67.54 -0.06 19.78
N GLY A 1010 -68.69 0.63 19.76
CA GLY A 1010 -69.39 1.05 20.99
C GLY A 1010 -68.63 2.08 21.84
N SER A 1011 -69.26 2.52 22.93
CA SER A 1011 -68.79 3.60 23.82
C SER A 1011 -67.38 3.37 24.39
N ILE A 1012 -66.66 4.48 24.62
CA ILE A 1012 -65.28 4.61 25.12
C ILE A 1012 -64.93 3.68 26.32
N ALA A 1013 -65.90 3.24 27.12
CA ALA A 1013 -65.67 2.40 28.30
C ALA A 1013 -65.33 0.93 27.98
N ASP A 1014 -65.81 0.37 26.86
CA ASP A 1014 -65.59 -1.04 26.51
C ASP A 1014 -64.23 -1.28 25.81
N LEU A 1015 -63.62 -0.21 25.26
CA LEU A 1015 -62.35 -0.26 24.51
C LEU A 1015 -61.11 -0.56 25.38
N ASN A 1016 -61.12 -0.21 26.67
CA ASN A 1016 -59.94 -0.42 27.53
C ASN A 1016 -59.76 -1.91 27.94
N PHE A 1017 -60.80 -2.74 27.89
CA PHE A 1017 -60.77 -4.11 28.40
C PHE A 1017 -60.44 -5.18 27.33
N GLU A 1018 -60.81 -4.96 26.06
CA GLU A 1018 -60.57 -5.94 24.98
C GLU A 1018 -59.15 -5.90 24.39
N LEU A 1019 -58.42 -4.80 24.55
CA LEU A 1019 -57.19 -4.50 23.80
C LEU A 1019 -55.87 -4.88 24.51
N TYR A 1020 -55.88 -5.02 25.85
CA TYR A 1020 -54.67 -5.34 26.65
C TYR A 1020 -54.59 -6.80 27.10
N GLY A 1021 -55.46 -7.68 26.59
CA GLY A 1021 -55.46 -9.12 26.84
C GLY A 1021 -54.28 -9.87 26.21
N PHE A 1022 -53.03 -9.52 26.56
CA PHE A 1022 -51.85 -10.34 26.30
C PHE A 1022 -51.37 -10.99 27.61
N GLY A 1023 -52.12 -12.00 28.04
CA GLY A 1023 -51.73 -12.92 29.10
C GLY A 1023 -52.17 -14.33 28.71
N CYS A 1024 -51.20 -15.26 28.62
CA CYS A 1024 -51.37 -16.69 28.35
C CYS A 1024 -52.81 -17.22 28.52
N SER A 1025 -53.52 -17.44 27.41
CA SER A 1025 -54.71 -18.29 27.40
C SER A 1025 -54.29 -19.77 27.44
N ASN A 1026 -53.75 -20.20 28.57
CA ASN A 1026 -53.77 -21.61 28.99
C ASN A 1026 -54.72 -21.68 30.19
N ASN A 1027 -56.02 -21.64 29.91
CA ASN A 1027 -57.05 -22.15 30.80
C ASN A 1027 -58.26 -22.48 29.93
N ASP A 1028 -58.12 -23.55 29.16
CA ASP A 1028 -59.21 -24.21 28.48
C ASP A 1028 -59.83 -25.20 29.49
N PRO A 1029 -61.08 -25.02 29.95
CA PRO A 1029 -61.68 -25.84 31.00
C PRO A 1029 -62.16 -27.22 30.50
N LYS A 1030 -61.47 -27.80 29.50
CA LYS A 1030 -61.88 -29.04 28.82
C LYS A 1030 -61.02 -30.27 29.05
N TYR A 1031 -60.05 -30.22 29.94
CA TYR A 1031 -59.43 -31.43 30.50
C TYR A 1031 -59.30 -31.30 32.01
N ARG A 1032 -60.18 -32.03 32.72
CA ARG A 1032 -60.06 -32.37 34.14
C ARG A 1032 -59.07 -33.50 34.34
#